data_AF-A0A507E068-F1
#
_entry.id   AF-A0A507E068-F1
#
_cell.length_a   1.000
_cell.length_b   1.000
_cell.length_c   1.000
_cell.angle_alpha   90.00
_cell.angle_beta   90.00
_cell.angle_gamma   90.00
#
_symmetry.space_group_name_H-M   'P 1'
#
loop_
_entity.id
_entity.type
_entity.pdbx_description
1 polymer ?
#
loop_
_entity_poly.entity_id
_entity_poly.type
_entity_poly.pdbx_seq_one_letter_code
_entity_poly.pdbx_strand_id
1 'polypeptide(L)'
;MPETDTPTPTTRTARIAQKGRVNQRFKIPPPYQRAMETGVKASLQRLSLTQSATPLPVHGSKPLKGNSIVTYQKHINGMRYLCALIGDHDSQLMLMDNPPPRPPSMNKESIVKFIKFKREEEGTPLLYNNELVLDIYGIPVVCQGGWNDPKIIAQLLTALTSVHQARGVEENDPYCDPCEACIACDKSGERYGYVKNTMAQSTQNAAGYQALGDSPLTPQELLNIRQHLMGKGLSGFQEWTMLLCGSFLFCREFEIAEFKTEPVQRGSRTEYNCINWDITVFSPNGEIEGLGFTLLGKADTTPVHVIMWRIDDLPMLCPLKHLLAWIYLTGISSGYLFPSQDELDRIVETRKNDPSCRIHCKEGISYDTVLSRIKSTCAVSIPYRSGPFGTHCMRKTGYLLAFWGGGEDSDVFKCARHKTASMGANYKRDALGLMAVANARNGNEHDIIAPKFKPIFVQDLQLTRSVNRSHDLGIPADSSIYSVALKFINHDCKVSMNNPIITPVYLSNAILNASRTKTLKQELDQILSALDPKTAKKLGTLISRLITDARYQSNEVEPVVIQFDQDEEVVGVGEDINQIDTVTISHDLGRSTVGLVQNTPTDSNLNTDASGINLPSSTPQSIETTPMPSAQVEMPTISTSPASNQVNSQPRTIVRTRTIIVQRTAAPPPVQPTAALPLKRKRGGEIDLDERHGVKNLEGAAKLRKISELLGGAPSDSELTNGARSFVNQCRPIVGCLQFHFSGDADAFIQHHHAVATLLFGKSKCQGISRYLCREL
;
A
#
# COMPACT_ATOMS: atom_id res chain seq x y z
N MET A 1 25.70 58.81 40.35
CA MET A 1 24.79 58.18 41.34
C MET A 1 23.61 59.11 41.57
N PRO A 2 22.41 58.60 41.86
CA PRO A 2 21.92 57.25 41.56
C PRO A 2 20.56 57.24 40.81
N GLU A 3 20.07 56.04 40.56
CA GLU A 3 18.83 55.67 39.89
C GLU A 3 17.54 56.40 40.35
N THR A 4 16.56 56.48 39.45
CA THR A 4 15.25 55.83 39.70
C THR A 4 14.87 55.00 38.48
N ASP A 5 15.05 53.69 38.58
CA ASP A 5 14.80 52.74 37.50
C ASP A 5 13.29 52.51 37.28
N THR A 6 12.79 52.83 36.09
CA THR A 6 11.50 52.35 35.58
C THR A 6 11.67 51.83 34.15
N PRO A 7 11.83 50.51 33.95
CA PRO A 7 12.01 49.95 32.61
C PRO A 7 10.75 50.13 31.76
N THR A 8 10.95 50.60 30.53
CA THR A 8 9.87 50.95 29.60
C THR A 8 9.09 49.72 29.10
N PRO A 9 7.85 49.88 28.58
CA PRO A 9 6.96 48.76 28.23
C PRO A 9 7.51 47.76 27.20
N THR A 10 8.53 48.16 26.43
CA THR A 10 9.19 47.38 25.36
C THR A 10 9.76 46.03 25.83
N THR A 11 9.95 45.83 27.14
CA THR A 11 10.56 44.62 27.71
C THR A 11 9.54 43.50 28.05
N ARG A 12 8.22 43.77 28.03
CA ARG A 12 7.25 42.87 28.70
C ARG A 12 6.69 41.67 27.90
N THR A 13 7.03 41.52 26.61
CA THR A 13 6.57 40.38 25.78
C THR A 13 7.71 39.68 25.01
N ALA A 14 8.83 39.42 25.68
CA ALA A 14 10.00 38.76 25.09
C ALA A 14 9.76 37.27 24.77
N ARG A 15 9.27 36.98 23.55
CA ARG A 15 9.30 35.70 22.82
C ARG A 15 9.04 34.40 23.63
N ILE A 16 7.79 33.91 23.61
CA ILE A 16 7.49 32.46 23.69
C ILE A 16 7.13 31.90 22.29
N ALA A 17 7.61 32.54 21.23
CA ALA A 17 7.62 32.00 19.86
C ALA A 17 8.71 30.91 19.72
N GLN A 18 8.52 29.78 20.41
CA GLN A 18 9.51 28.72 20.57
C GLN A 18 9.70 27.90 19.28
N LYS A 19 10.54 28.41 18.36
CA LYS A 19 11.12 27.65 17.25
C LYS A 19 12.19 26.66 17.77
N GLY A 20 11.75 25.60 18.45
CA GLY A 20 12.60 24.56 19.04
C GLY A 20 12.12 23.14 18.73
N ARG A 21 12.85 22.13 19.25
CA ARG A 21 12.43 20.71 19.17
C ARG A 21 11.07 20.54 19.87
N VAL A 22 10.28 19.52 19.50
CA VAL A 22 8.88 19.34 19.99
C VAL A 22 8.76 19.42 21.51
N ASN A 23 9.72 18.85 22.26
CA ASN A 23 9.73 18.84 23.71
C ASN A 23 9.96 20.22 24.35
N GLN A 24 10.45 21.21 23.60
CA GLN A 24 10.65 22.58 24.09
C GLN A 24 9.38 23.43 23.97
N ARG A 25 8.55 23.23 22.93
CA ARG A 25 7.40 24.12 22.55
C ARG A 25 6.24 24.17 23.58
N PHE A 26 6.30 23.33 24.62
CA PHE A 26 5.33 23.31 25.73
C PHE A 26 6.01 23.34 27.10
N LYS A 27 7.24 23.88 27.21
CA LYS A 27 7.90 24.04 28.50
C LYS A 27 7.19 25.13 29.31
N ILE A 28 6.52 24.72 30.38
CA ILE A 28 5.89 25.62 31.36
C ILE A 28 6.98 26.53 31.96
N PRO A 29 6.82 27.87 32.00
CA PRO A 29 7.84 28.75 32.58
C PRO A 29 7.90 28.63 34.11
N PRO A 30 9.07 28.82 34.76
CA PRO A 30 9.24 28.67 36.21
C PRO A 30 8.25 29.40 37.16
N PRO A 31 7.72 30.61 36.85
CA PRO A 31 6.65 31.18 37.68
C PRO A 31 5.36 30.34 37.64
N TYR A 32 4.84 30.03 36.45
CA TYR A 32 3.65 29.19 36.26
C TYR A 32 3.84 27.78 36.80
N GLN A 33 5.04 27.21 36.73
CA GLN A 33 5.31 25.89 37.29
C GLN A 33 5.13 25.90 38.83
N ARG A 34 5.70 26.88 39.54
CA ARG A 34 5.53 27.00 41.01
C ARG A 34 4.09 27.29 41.41
N ALA A 35 3.38 28.08 40.62
CA ALA A 35 1.95 28.33 40.83
C ALA A 35 1.12 27.05 40.60
N MET A 36 1.39 26.30 39.53
CA MET A 36 0.78 25.01 39.24
C MET A 36 1.03 23.98 40.35
N GLU A 37 2.25 23.88 40.86
CA GLU A 37 2.59 22.97 41.96
C GLU A 37 1.86 23.32 43.26
N THR A 38 1.68 24.62 43.55
CA THR A 38 0.87 25.11 44.68
C THR A 38 -0.63 24.85 44.46
N GLY A 39 -1.15 25.19 43.28
CA GLY A 39 -2.56 25.03 42.92
C GLY A 39 -3.01 23.57 42.84
N VAL A 40 -2.14 22.66 42.40
CA VAL A 40 -2.36 21.20 42.44
C VAL A 40 -2.44 20.70 43.89
N LYS A 41 -1.55 21.15 44.79
CA LYS A 41 -1.63 20.80 46.22
C LYS A 41 -2.94 21.30 46.86
N ALA A 42 -3.31 22.56 46.59
CA ALA A 42 -4.56 23.14 47.08
C ALA A 42 -5.80 22.41 46.51
N SER A 43 -5.74 21.93 45.27
CA SER A 43 -6.83 21.19 44.62
C SER A 43 -6.97 19.77 45.16
N LEU A 44 -5.85 19.06 45.39
CA LEU A 44 -5.82 17.78 46.10
C LEU A 44 -6.42 17.92 47.52
N GLN A 45 -6.03 18.97 48.26
CA GLN A 45 -6.60 19.26 49.58
C GLN A 45 -8.10 19.57 49.54
N ARG A 46 -8.54 20.46 48.64
CA ARG A 46 -9.96 20.84 48.47
C ARG A 46 -10.86 19.65 48.08
N LEU A 47 -10.34 18.73 47.27
CA LEU A 47 -11.07 17.55 46.80
C LEU A 47 -10.87 16.32 47.72
N SER A 48 -10.12 16.45 48.83
CA SER A 48 -9.76 15.35 49.73
C SER A 48 -9.07 14.16 49.03
N LEU A 49 -8.26 14.45 48.00
CA LEU A 49 -7.54 13.46 47.19
C LEU A 49 -6.05 13.38 47.58
N THR A 50 -5.52 12.16 47.62
CA THR A 50 -4.07 11.88 47.77
C THR A 50 -3.48 11.41 46.45
N GLN A 51 -2.21 11.75 46.17
CA GLN A 51 -1.52 11.25 44.98
C GLN A 51 -1.22 9.75 45.10
N SER A 52 -1.25 9.03 43.97
CA SER A 52 -0.73 7.67 43.88
C SER A 52 0.75 7.62 44.26
N ALA A 53 1.12 6.66 45.10
CA ALA A 53 2.53 6.35 45.40
C ALA A 53 3.29 5.77 44.18
N THR A 54 2.56 5.26 43.18
CA THR A 54 3.13 4.64 41.99
C THR A 54 2.89 5.53 40.76
N PRO A 55 3.92 5.86 39.96
CA PRO A 55 3.74 6.58 38.70
C PRO A 55 2.98 5.72 37.69
N LEU A 56 2.01 6.33 36.99
CA LEU A 56 1.17 5.66 36.00
C LEU A 56 1.31 6.36 34.64
N PRO A 57 1.77 5.66 33.57
CA PRO A 57 1.86 6.23 32.23
C PRO A 57 0.59 6.97 31.83
N VAL A 58 0.71 8.17 31.27
CA VAL A 58 -0.44 9.07 31.09
C VAL A 58 -1.47 8.51 30.08
N HIS A 59 -1.05 7.65 29.15
CA HIS A 59 -1.93 6.90 28.24
C HIS A 59 -2.29 5.48 28.74
N GLY A 60 -1.85 5.10 29.95
CA GLY A 60 -2.10 3.79 30.54
C GLY A 60 -1.37 2.63 29.86
N SER A 61 -1.80 1.41 30.17
CA SER A 61 -1.22 0.15 29.70
C SER A 61 -1.66 -0.29 28.29
N LYS A 62 -2.61 0.41 27.65
CA LYS A 62 -3.12 0.04 26.33
C LYS A 62 -1.99 0.15 25.27
N PRO A 63 -1.72 -0.89 24.46
CA PRO A 63 -0.55 -0.93 23.57
C PRO A 63 -0.70 0.03 22.38
N LEU A 64 -0.07 1.20 22.48
CA LEU A 64 -0.03 2.22 21.44
C LEU A 64 1.21 2.08 20.54
N LYS A 65 1.09 2.45 19.26
CA LYS A 65 2.23 2.52 18.33
C LYS A 65 3.11 3.72 18.69
N GLY A 66 4.44 3.61 18.54
CA GLY A 66 5.40 4.65 18.96
C GLY A 66 5.05 6.07 18.47
N ASN A 67 4.72 6.25 17.19
CA ASN A 67 4.30 7.55 16.66
C ASN A 67 2.99 8.07 17.29
N SER A 68 2.07 7.18 17.71
CA SER A 68 0.86 7.56 18.44
C SER A 68 1.19 8.03 19.85
N ILE A 69 2.13 7.37 20.55
CA ILE A 69 2.63 7.81 21.88
C ILE A 69 3.23 9.22 21.77
N VAL A 70 4.12 9.45 20.80
CA VAL A 70 4.74 10.78 20.57
C VAL A 70 3.68 11.84 20.24
N THR A 71 2.68 11.51 19.42
CA THR A 71 1.57 12.42 19.10
C THR A 71 0.69 12.71 20.33
N TYR A 72 0.32 11.70 21.10
CA TYR A 72 -0.50 11.89 22.31
C TYR A 72 0.26 12.69 23.36
N GLN A 73 1.54 12.41 23.59
CA GLN A 73 2.36 13.18 24.53
C GLN A 73 2.47 14.66 24.12
N LYS A 74 2.57 14.96 22.81
CA LYS A 74 2.52 16.34 22.29
C LYS A 74 1.19 17.03 22.63
N HIS A 75 0.05 16.34 22.55
CA HIS A 75 -1.25 16.89 22.93
C HIS A 75 -1.39 17.06 24.46
N ILE A 76 -0.97 16.05 25.24
CA ILE A 76 -0.96 16.05 26.70
C ILE A 76 -0.09 17.19 27.25
N ASN A 77 1.12 17.38 26.72
CA ASN A 77 2.01 18.47 27.10
C ASN A 77 1.39 19.85 26.77
N GLY A 78 0.67 19.95 25.65
CA GLY A 78 -0.08 21.15 25.30
C GLY A 78 -1.22 21.47 26.28
N MET A 79 -1.97 20.46 26.72
CA MET A 79 -2.99 20.63 27.77
C MET A 79 -2.36 21.01 29.12
N ARG A 80 -1.30 20.31 29.56
CA ARG A 80 -0.54 20.66 30.78
C ARG A 80 -0.01 22.10 30.73
N TYR A 81 0.42 22.57 29.56
CA TYR A 81 0.85 23.94 29.36
C TYR A 81 -0.30 24.95 29.52
N LEU A 82 -1.43 24.79 28.80
CA LEU A 82 -2.53 25.76 28.91
C LEU A 82 -3.17 25.75 30.31
N CYS A 83 -3.41 24.58 30.90
CA CYS A 83 -3.99 24.47 32.24
C CYS A 83 -3.10 25.10 33.32
N ALA A 84 -1.78 25.18 33.10
CA ALA A 84 -0.84 25.90 33.98
C ALA A 84 -0.85 27.43 33.77
N LEU A 85 -1.24 27.92 32.58
CA LEU A 85 -1.47 29.35 32.35
C LEU A 85 -2.78 29.82 32.98
N ILE A 86 -3.90 29.12 32.72
CA ILE A 86 -5.26 29.56 33.09
C ILE A 86 -5.70 29.17 34.52
N GLY A 87 -4.82 28.54 35.31
CA GLY A 87 -5.12 28.14 36.68
C GLY A 87 -6.06 26.94 36.85
N ASP A 88 -6.31 26.17 35.78
CA ASP A 88 -7.14 24.95 35.86
C ASP A 88 -6.33 23.79 36.45
N HIS A 89 -6.18 23.82 37.77
CA HIS A 89 -5.42 22.84 38.53
C HIS A 89 -6.19 21.52 38.76
N ASP A 90 -7.51 21.49 38.59
CA ASP A 90 -8.31 20.26 38.66
C ASP A 90 -8.07 19.40 37.40
N SER A 91 -8.10 19.99 36.20
CA SER A 91 -7.73 19.27 34.97
C SER A 91 -6.28 18.77 34.97
N GLN A 92 -5.37 19.42 35.70
CA GLN A 92 -3.98 18.94 35.82
C GLN A 92 -3.88 17.59 36.54
N LEU A 93 -4.77 17.29 37.50
CA LEU A 93 -4.71 16.07 38.33
C LEU A 93 -4.69 14.78 37.51
N MET A 94 -5.46 14.75 36.41
CA MET A 94 -5.49 13.65 35.46
C MET A 94 -4.21 13.55 34.62
N LEU A 95 -3.62 14.69 34.26
CA LEU A 95 -2.42 14.80 33.41
C LEU A 95 -1.11 14.59 34.17
N MET A 96 -1.17 14.42 35.50
CA MET A 96 -0.03 14.13 36.35
C MET A 96 0.56 12.74 36.08
N ASP A 97 1.86 12.64 36.36
CA ASP A 97 2.63 11.39 36.26
C ASP A 97 2.34 10.48 37.48
N ASN A 98 2.12 11.09 38.65
CA ASN A 98 1.52 10.50 39.86
C ASN A 98 0.09 11.07 40.04
N PRO A 99 -0.94 10.58 39.33
CA PRO A 99 -2.33 11.03 39.51
C PRO A 99 -2.86 10.60 40.89
N PRO A 100 -3.86 11.28 41.46
CA PRO A 100 -4.64 10.69 42.55
C PRO A 100 -5.47 9.49 42.04
N PRO A 101 -5.86 8.53 42.89
CA PRO A 101 -6.88 7.55 42.53
C PRO A 101 -8.17 8.26 42.13
N ARG A 102 -8.72 7.93 40.96
CA ARG A 102 -9.96 8.52 40.41
C ARG A 102 -9.92 10.07 40.36
N PRO A 103 -9.01 10.68 39.55
CA PRO A 103 -8.98 12.13 39.40
C PRO A 103 -10.29 12.65 38.77
N PRO A 104 -10.65 13.92 39.02
CA PRO A 104 -11.80 14.53 38.34
C PRO A 104 -11.61 14.55 36.83
N SER A 105 -12.72 14.41 36.09
CA SER A 105 -12.74 14.59 34.63
C SER A 105 -12.27 15.99 34.25
N MET A 106 -11.53 16.09 33.13
CA MET A 106 -11.00 17.40 32.68
C MET A 106 -12.13 18.37 32.34
N ASN A 107 -11.93 19.64 32.70
CA ASN A 107 -12.89 20.70 32.39
C ASN A 107 -13.06 20.85 30.87
N LYS A 108 -14.29 20.64 30.40
CA LYS A 108 -14.71 20.83 29.00
C LYS A 108 -14.31 22.21 28.46
N GLU A 109 -14.34 23.25 29.29
CA GLU A 109 -13.99 24.60 28.88
C GLU A 109 -12.52 24.71 28.55
N SER A 110 -11.65 24.08 29.33
CA SER A 110 -10.20 24.09 29.12
C SER A 110 -9.84 23.31 27.86
N ILE A 111 -10.60 22.27 27.51
CA ILE A 111 -10.50 21.58 26.21
C ILE A 111 -10.92 22.50 25.06
N VAL A 112 -12.03 23.25 25.18
CA VAL A 112 -12.48 24.23 24.18
C VAL A 112 -11.50 25.39 24.03
N LYS A 113 -11.02 25.95 25.15
CA LYS A 113 -10.00 27.00 25.22
C LYS A 113 -8.70 26.52 24.59
N PHE A 114 -8.30 25.25 24.76
CA PHE A 114 -7.14 24.68 24.07
C PHE A 114 -7.35 24.49 22.57
N ILE A 115 -8.53 24.05 22.13
CA ILE A 115 -8.85 23.96 20.70
C ILE A 115 -8.74 25.35 20.07
N LYS A 116 -9.35 26.38 20.67
CA LYS A 116 -9.22 27.79 20.23
C LYS A 116 -7.77 28.26 20.20
N PHE A 117 -7.04 28.11 21.30
CA PHE A 117 -5.60 28.43 21.46
C PHE A 117 -4.68 27.80 20.40
N LYS A 118 -5.10 26.70 19.76
CA LYS A 118 -4.38 26.06 18.64
C LYS A 118 -4.98 26.28 17.25
N ARG A 119 -6.23 26.75 17.14
CA ARG A 119 -6.97 26.97 15.88
C ARG A 119 -7.03 28.43 15.45
N GLU A 120 -7.09 29.35 16.39
CA GLU A 120 -7.07 30.80 16.18
C GLU A 120 -5.64 31.27 15.84
N GLU A 121 -5.51 32.48 15.30
CA GLU A 121 -4.25 32.99 14.72
C GLU A 121 -3.11 33.11 15.75
N GLU A 122 -1.87 32.84 15.34
CA GLU A 122 -0.71 32.85 16.25
C GLU A 122 -0.36 34.31 16.63
N GLY A 123 -0.58 34.66 17.90
CA GLY A 123 -0.34 35.98 18.47
C GLY A 123 -1.60 36.78 18.83
N THR A 124 -2.80 36.36 18.43
CA THR A 124 -4.05 37.03 18.82
C THR A 124 -4.46 36.69 20.26
N PRO A 125 -5.24 37.52 20.97
CA PRO A 125 -5.78 37.17 22.29
C PRO A 125 -6.75 35.99 22.22
N LEU A 126 -6.66 35.07 23.17
CA LEU A 126 -7.57 33.93 23.31
C LEU A 126 -8.91 34.40 23.88
N LEU A 127 -9.98 34.22 23.10
CA LEU A 127 -11.34 34.62 23.50
C LEU A 127 -12.21 33.40 23.83
N TYR A 128 -12.93 33.44 24.95
CA TYR A 128 -13.95 32.46 25.31
C TYR A 128 -15.24 33.20 25.68
N ASN A 129 -16.36 32.83 25.05
CA ASN A 129 -17.64 33.55 25.17
C ASN A 129 -17.52 35.08 24.95
N ASN A 130 -16.64 35.50 24.03
CA ASN A 130 -16.23 36.88 23.74
C ASN A 130 -15.45 37.61 24.85
N GLU A 131 -15.14 36.95 25.96
CA GLU A 131 -14.28 37.48 27.03
C GLU A 131 -12.80 37.08 26.83
N LEU A 132 -11.88 37.90 27.33
CA LEU A 132 -10.44 37.61 27.33
C LEU A 132 -10.12 36.49 28.33
N VAL A 133 -9.53 35.40 27.86
CA VAL A 133 -8.97 34.38 28.74
C VAL A 133 -7.66 34.92 29.32
N LEU A 134 -7.69 35.28 30.60
CA LEU A 134 -6.50 35.70 31.35
C LEU A 134 -5.73 34.50 31.89
N ASP A 135 -4.44 34.69 32.16
CA ASP A 135 -3.61 33.79 32.94
C ASP A 135 -3.70 34.08 34.45
N ILE A 136 -3.06 33.24 35.27
CA ILE A 136 -2.95 33.38 36.73
C ILE A 136 -2.32 34.69 37.23
N TYR A 137 -1.75 35.52 36.34
CA TYR A 137 -1.20 36.85 36.66
C TYR A 137 -2.06 38.00 36.08
N GLY A 138 -3.23 37.69 35.54
CA GLY A 138 -4.17 38.64 34.95
C GLY A 138 -3.78 39.12 33.55
N ILE A 139 -2.80 38.48 32.90
CA ILE A 139 -2.34 38.86 31.55
C ILE A 139 -3.16 38.07 30.50
N PRO A 140 -3.63 38.68 29.41
CA PRO A 140 -4.32 37.95 28.35
C PRO A 140 -3.46 36.84 27.73
N VAL A 141 -3.99 35.61 27.71
CA VAL A 141 -3.37 34.48 27.03
C VAL A 141 -3.44 34.73 25.52
N VAL A 142 -2.31 34.57 24.82
CA VAL A 142 -2.26 34.66 23.35
C VAL A 142 -2.33 33.27 22.70
N CYS A 143 -3.10 33.17 21.63
CA CYS A 143 -3.23 31.99 20.79
C CYS A 143 -1.88 31.64 20.14
N GLN A 144 -1.55 30.35 20.11
CA GLN A 144 -0.35 29.82 19.48
C GLN A 144 -0.59 29.27 18.06
N GLY A 145 -1.86 29.19 17.62
CA GLY A 145 -2.27 28.70 16.30
C GLY A 145 -1.63 27.39 15.81
N GLY A 146 -1.56 27.25 14.48
CA GLY A 146 -0.81 26.19 13.79
C GLY A 146 -1.50 24.82 13.71
N TRP A 147 -2.77 24.68 14.07
CA TRP A 147 -3.57 23.50 13.70
C TRP A 147 -4.50 23.83 12.53
N ASN A 148 -4.02 23.79 11.30
CA ASN A 148 -4.84 24.20 10.15
C ASN A 148 -5.83 23.08 9.73
N ASP A 149 -5.46 21.81 9.90
CA ASP A 149 -6.36 20.64 9.69
C ASP A 149 -7.28 20.41 10.91
N PRO A 150 -8.62 20.48 10.76
CA PRO A 150 -9.55 20.19 11.87
C PRO A 150 -9.44 18.74 12.38
N LYS A 151 -8.89 17.78 11.61
CA LYS A 151 -8.68 16.39 12.08
C LYS A 151 -7.67 16.29 13.21
N ILE A 152 -6.83 17.31 13.44
CA ILE A 152 -5.92 17.36 14.59
C ILE A 152 -6.72 17.45 15.92
N ILE A 153 -7.94 18.00 15.89
CA ILE A 153 -8.84 18.00 17.06
C ILE A 153 -9.30 16.58 17.39
N ALA A 154 -9.60 15.75 16.39
CA ALA A 154 -9.90 14.34 16.63
C ALA A 154 -8.71 13.60 17.28
N GLN A 155 -7.46 13.92 16.88
CA GLN A 155 -6.26 13.35 17.50
C GLN A 155 -6.08 13.79 18.96
N LEU A 156 -6.36 15.06 19.28
CA LEU A 156 -6.43 15.56 20.66
C LEU A 156 -7.47 14.77 21.47
N LEU A 157 -8.70 14.66 20.97
CA LEU A 157 -9.79 14.02 21.69
C LEU A 157 -9.49 12.52 21.91
N THR A 158 -8.95 11.80 20.93
CA THR A 158 -8.53 10.40 21.14
C THR A 158 -7.39 10.28 22.16
N ALA A 159 -6.43 11.22 22.16
CA ALA A 159 -5.38 11.25 23.18
C ALA A 159 -5.98 11.44 24.58
N LEU A 160 -6.90 12.39 24.75
CA LEU A 160 -7.55 12.65 26.05
C LEU A 160 -8.44 11.50 26.52
N THR A 161 -9.21 10.86 25.63
CA THR A 161 -9.95 9.63 25.96
C THR A 161 -9.00 8.53 26.46
N SER A 162 -7.83 8.36 25.84
CA SER A 162 -6.81 7.42 26.32
C SER A 162 -6.28 7.76 27.71
N VAL A 163 -6.28 9.05 28.12
CA VAL A 163 -5.94 9.44 29.49
C VAL A 163 -7.08 9.14 30.46
N HIS A 164 -8.33 9.51 30.14
CA HIS A 164 -9.48 9.28 31.03
C HIS A 164 -9.64 7.77 31.36
N GLN A 165 -9.51 6.91 30.34
CA GLN A 165 -9.48 5.46 30.52
C GLN A 165 -8.30 5.00 31.37
N ALA A 166 -7.09 5.54 31.13
CA ALA A 166 -5.89 5.24 31.91
C ALA A 166 -5.91 5.75 33.37
N ARG A 167 -6.91 6.56 33.74
CA ARG A 167 -7.16 7.03 35.11
C ARG A 167 -8.39 6.39 35.76
N GLY A 168 -8.99 5.39 35.11
CA GLY A 168 -10.08 4.58 35.66
C GLY A 168 -11.46 5.26 35.63
N VAL A 169 -11.66 6.27 34.79
CA VAL A 169 -12.88 7.10 34.75
C VAL A 169 -14.08 6.40 34.07
N GLU A 170 -13.86 5.27 33.36
CA GLU A 170 -14.90 4.63 32.51
C GLU A 170 -15.16 3.13 32.80
N GLU A 171 -14.45 2.46 33.72
CA GLU A 171 -14.33 0.98 33.65
C GLU A 171 -14.65 0.17 34.93
N ASN A 172 -15.04 0.76 36.07
CA ASN A 172 -15.44 -0.01 37.29
C ASN A 172 -16.38 0.69 38.30
N ASP A 173 -16.87 1.89 38.02
CA ASP A 173 -18.02 2.51 38.71
C ASP A 173 -18.85 3.23 37.64
N PRO A 174 -20.18 3.34 37.78
CA PRO A 174 -20.99 4.02 36.78
C PRO A 174 -20.58 5.49 36.67
N TYR A 175 -20.42 5.95 35.42
CA TYR A 175 -20.51 7.38 35.12
C TYR A 175 -21.86 7.86 35.66
N CYS A 176 -21.82 8.67 36.72
CA CYS A 176 -23.03 9.23 37.30
C CYS A 176 -23.56 10.26 36.30
N ASP A 177 -24.61 9.88 35.56
CA ASP A 177 -25.24 10.75 34.58
C ASP A 177 -25.56 12.11 35.21
N PRO A 178 -25.42 13.22 34.47
CA PRO A 178 -25.82 14.52 34.99
C PRO A 178 -27.28 14.42 35.44
N CYS A 179 -27.63 14.96 36.62
CA CYS A 179 -29.00 14.89 37.12
C CYS A 179 -30.00 15.48 36.10
N GLU A 180 -31.31 15.18 36.20
CA GLU A 180 -32.28 15.60 35.18
C GLU A 180 -32.26 17.11 34.88
N ALA A 181 -31.96 17.97 35.86
CA ALA A 181 -31.74 19.40 35.64
C ALA A 181 -30.51 19.70 34.75
N CYS A 182 -29.41 18.94 34.92
CA CYS A 182 -28.24 19.03 34.06
C CYS A 182 -28.45 18.39 32.68
N ILE A 183 -29.26 17.34 32.56
CA ILE A 183 -29.70 16.78 31.26
C ILE A 183 -30.66 17.76 30.55
N ALA A 184 -31.50 18.49 31.28
CA ALA A 184 -32.33 19.55 30.72
C ALA A 184 -31.47 20.70 30.18
N CYS A 185 -30.47 21.16 30.96
CA CYS A 185 -29.43 22.08 30.48
C CYS A 185 -28.58 21.52 29.31
N ASP A 186 -28.50 20.20 29.14
CA ASP A 186 -27.80 19.62 27.99
C ASP A 186 -28.69 19.56 26.73
N LYS A 187 -29.97 19.24 26.91
CA LYS A 187 -30.99 19.28 25.85
C LYS A 187 -31.30 20.70 25.37
N SER A 188 -31.13 21.73 26.21
CA SER A 188 -31.11 23.14 25.78
C SER A 188 -29.80 23.56 25.08
N GLY A 189 -28.80 22.67 25.04
CA GLY A 189 -27.53 22.87 24.34
C GLY A 189 -26.37 23.39 25.20
N GLU A 190 -26.59 23.70 26.48
CA GLU A 190 -25.66 24.46 27.33
C GLU A 190 -24.48 23.65 27.90
N ARG A 191 -24.47 22.30 27.84
CA ARG A 191 -23.52 21.50 28.65
C ARG A 191 -22.55 20.58 27.93
N TYR A 192 -22.99 19.61 27.14
CA TYR A 192 -22.15 18.56 26.52
C TYR A 192 -21.93 18.78 25.02
N GLY A 193 -22.80 19.56 24.36
CA GLY A 193 -22.64 19.99 22.98
C GLY A 193 -21.32 20.72 22.72
N TYR A 194 -20.81 21.51 23.67
CA TYR A 194 -19.73 22.50 23.47
C TYR A 194 -18.47 21.97 22.79
N VAL A 195 -17.95 20.79 23.13
CA VAL A 195 -16.72 20.26 22.50
C VAL A 195 -17.00 19.78 21.06
N LYS A 196 -18.15 19.13 20.83
CA LYS A 196 -18.59 18.68 19.49
C LYS A 196 -18.95 19.88 18.61
N ASN A 197 -19.62 20.88 19.16
CA ASN A 197 -20.00 22.14 18.51
C ASN A 197 -18.74 22.98 18.20
N THR A 198 -17.77 23.04 19.11
CA THR A 198 -16.46 23.66 18.84
C THR A 198 -15.73 22.93 17.71
N MET A 199 -15.78 21.59 17.66
CA MET A 199 -15.20 20.81 16.56
C MET A 199 -15.95 21.03 15.23
N ALA A 200 -17.28 21.13 15.24
CA ALA A 200 -18.12 21.40 14.08
C ALA A 200 -17.90 22.83 13.55
N GLN A 201 -18.01 23.84 14.41
CA GLN A 201 -17.70 25.24 14.11
C GLN A 201 -16.25 25.39 13.64
N SER A 202 -15.29 24.71 14.28
CA SER A 202 -13.91 24.68 13.83
C SER A 202 -13.78 24.08 12.42
N THR A 203 -14.55 23.04 12.09
CA THR A 203 -14.56 22.44 10.74
C THR A 203 -15.18 23.40 9.72
N GLN A 204 -16.25 24.12 10.09
CA GLN A 204 -16.88 25.17 9.27
C GLN A 204 -15.97 26.39 9.07
N ASN A 205 -15.24 26.82 10.10
CA ASN A 205 -14.21 27.87 10.02
C ASN A 205 -12.99 27.43 9.19
N ALA A 206 -12.87 26.14 8.87
CA ALA A 206 -11.96 25.59 7.88
C ALA A 206 -12.67 25.15 6.59
N ALA A 207 -13.84 25.70 6.28
CA ALA A 207 -14.37 25.66 4.92
C ALA A 207 -13.34 26.28 3.96
N GLY A 208 -13.00 25.56 2.89
CA GLY A 208 -11.91 25.92 2.00
C GLY A 208 -10.51 25.44 2.43
N TYR A 209 -10.31 24.90 3.65
CA TYR A 209 -9.05 24.25 4.01
C TYR A 209 -8.87 22.97 3.19
N GLN A 210 -7.92 23.00 2.26
CA GLN A 210 -7.42 21.82 1.58
C GLN A 210 -6.12 21.38 2.24
N ALA A 211 -6.07 20.13 2.67
CA ALA A 211 -4.84 19.52 3.18
C ALA A 211 -3.86 19.31 2.02
N LEU A 212 -2.96 20.29 1.83
CA LEU A 212 -1.81 20.16 0.93
C LEU A 212 -0.95 18.98 1.40
N GLY A 213 -1.16 17.82 0.80
CA GLY A 213 -0.26 16.69 0.95
C GLY A 213 1.11 17.00 0.35
N ASP A 214 2.11 16.19 0.68
CA ASP A 214 3.47 16.34 0.13
C ASP A 214 3.45 16.49 -1.40
N SER A 215 4.43 17.19 -1.95
CA SER A 215 4.58 17.37 -3.39
C SER A 215 5.28 16.16 -4.03
N PRO A 216 4.92 15.77 -5.26
CA PRO A 216 5.85 15.04 -6.12
C PRO A 216 7.01 15.96 -6.54
N LEU A 217 8.05 15.33 -7.11
CA LEU A 217 9.07 15.98 -7.92
C LEU A 217 8.82 15.63 -9.38
N THR A 218 8.86 16.63 -10.26
CA THR A 218 8.88 16.42 -11.72
C THR A 218 10.25 15.93 -12.17
N PRO A 219 10.39 15.35 -13.38
CA PRO A 219 11.69 14.92 -13.89
C PRO A 219 12.70 16.06 -14.00
N GLN A 220 12.28 17.26 -14.40
CA GLN A 220 13.17 18.42 -14.44
C GLN A 220 13.63 18.85 -13.04
N GLU A 221 12.75 18.81 -12.04
CA GLU A 221 13.14 19.08 -10.65
C GLU A 221 14.11 18.02 -10.12
N LEU A 222 13.95 16.75 -10.49
CA LEU A 222 14.92 15.69 -10.19
C LEU A 222 16.28 15.97 -10.84
N LEU A 223 16.33 16.43 -12.10
CA LEU A 223 17.58 16.79 -12.76
C LEU A 223 18.25 18.02 -12.12
N ASN A 224 17.47 19.04 -11.74
CA ASN A 224 17.97 20.19 -10.99
C ASN A 224 18.54 19.77 -9.61
N ILE A 225 17.83 18.88 -8.91
CA ILE A 225 18.29 18.29 -7.64
C ILE A 225 19.58 17.48 -7.85
N ARG A 226 19.68 16.66 -8.91
CA ARG A 226 20.91 15.94 -9.26
C ARG A 226 22.08 16.91 -9.40
N GLN A 227 21.91 17.98 -10.19
CA GLN A 227 22.96 18.98 -10.40
C GLN A 227 23.43 19.62 -9.08
N HIS A 228 22.50 20.01 -8.21
CA HIS A 228 22.82 20.55 -6.88
C HIS A 228 23.52 19.53 -5.96
N LEU A 229 23.06 18.27 -5.96
CA LEU A 229 23.61 17.22 -5.11
C LEU A 229 24.98 16.70 -5.57
N MET A 230 25.29 16.68 -6.87
CA MET A 230 26.62 16.28 -7.35
C MET A 230 27.72 17.21 -6.80
N GLY A 231 27.40 18.49 -6.54
CA GLY A 231 28.31 19.44 -5.90
C GLY A 231 28.58 19.19 -4.41
N LYS A 232 27.80 18.33 -3.74
CA LYS A 232 27.98 17.99 -2.30
C LYS A 232 28.80 16.70 -2.07
N GLY A 233 29.54 16.24 -3.08
CA GLY A 233 30.40 15.04 -2.98
C GLY A 233 29.63 13.78 -2.59
N LEU A 234 30.24 12.92 -1.76
CA LEU A 234 29.70 11.59 -1.45
C LEU A 234 28.37 11.64 -0.68
N SER A 235 28.21 12.59 0.26
CA SER A 235 26.95 12.77 1.01
C SER A 235 25.79 13.24 0.11
N GLY A 236 26.09 14.05 -0.91
CA GLY A 236 25.12 14.39 -1.96
C GLY A 236 24.79 13.21 -2.88
N PHE A 237 25.77 12.38 -3.22
CA PHE A 237 25.55 11.17 -4.03
C PHE A 237 24.75 10.10 -3.27
N GLN A 238 24.91 10.00 -1.94
CA GLN A 238 24.03 9.24 -1.05
C GLN A 238 22.58 9.72 -1.18
N GLU A 239 22.34 11.01 -0.93
CA GLU A 239 21.00 11.62 -0.97
C GLU A 239 20.33 11.45 -2.33
N TRP A 240 21.08 11.63 -3.43
CA TRP A 240 20.58 11.42 -4.79
C TRP A 240 20.18 9.96 -5.06
N THR A 241 21.04 9.02 -4.67
CA THR A 241 20.78 7.58 -4.81
C THR A 241 19.55 7.16 -4.01
N MET A 242 19.40 7.65 -2.77
CA MET A 242 18.23 7.43 -1.94
C MET A 242 16.95 7.99 -2.57
N LEU A 243 17.00 9.18 -3.16
CA LEU A 243 15.86 9.83 -3.81
C LEU A 243 15.36 9.02 -5.02
N LEU A 244 16.29 8.49 -5.83
CA LEU A 244 15.96 7.60 -6.94
C LEU A 244 15.38 6.27 -6.44
N CYS A 245 16.09 5.56 -5.54
CA CYS A 245 15.63 4.28 -4.99
C CYS A 245 14.24 4.40 -4.34
N GLY A 246 14.02 5.48 -3.58
CA GLY A 246 12.74 5.79 -2.96
C GLY A 246 11.62 6.04 -3.96
N SER A 247 11.90 6.78 -5.03
CA SER A 247 10.89 7.11 -6.04
C SER A 247 10.50 5.88 -6.85
N PHE A 248 11.48 5.15 -7.41
CA PHE A 248 11.20 4.02 -8.30
C PHE A 248 10.68 2.76 -7.57
N LEU A 249 10.96 2.59 -6.27
CA LEU A 249 10.34 1.53 -5.46
C LEU A 249 9.11 1.99 -4.66
N PHE A 250 8.59 3.20 -4.94
CA PHE A 250 7.45 3.82 -4.27
C PHE A 250 7.57 3.84 -2.73
N CYS A 251 8.79 3.91 -2.20
CA CYS A 251 9.06 3.87 -0.77
C CYS A 251 8.82 5.23 -0.10
N ARG A 252 8.52 5.20 1.20
CA ARG A 252 8.66 6.34 2.11
C ARG A 252 10.09 6.41 2.66
N GLU A 253 10.43 7.50 3.31
CA GLU A 253 11.79 7.83 3.75
C GLU A 253 12.29 6.83 4.80
N PHE A 254 11.41 6.34 5.69
CA PHE A 254 11.80 5.30 6.66
C PHE A 254 12.03 3.93 5.97
N GLU A 255 11.27 3.61 4.91
CA GLU A 255 11.47 2.37 4.16
C GLU A 255 12.87 2.38 3.51
N ILE A 256 13.33 3.52 2.98
CA ILE A 256 14.69 3.70 2.41
C ILE A 256 15.78 3.83 3.47
N ALA A 257 15.52 4.49 4.60
CA ALA A 257 16.45 4.56 5.73
C ALA A 257 16.80 3.17 6.28
N GLU A 258 15.85 2.23 6.22
CA GLU A 258 16.01 0.84 6.65
C GLU A 258 16.61 -0.09 5.59
N PHE A 259 17.04 0.40 4.41
CA PHE A 259 17.58 -0.45 3.35
C PHE A 259 18.90 -1.14 3.76
N LYS A 260 18.95 -2.45 3.55
CA LYS A 260 20.06 -3.36 3.85
C LYS A 260 20.43 -4.22 2.65
N THR A 261 21.55 -4.87 2.78
CA THR A 261 22.01 -5.96 1.91
C THR A 261 21.27 -7.26 2.27
N GLU A 262 21.46 -7.79 3.47
CA GLU A 262 20.79 -9.00 3.98
C GLU A 262 19.64 -8.73 5.00
N PRO A 263 18.73 -9.69 5.25
CA PRO A 263 17.81 -9.62 6.39
C PRO A 263 18.56 -9.72 7.71
N VAL A 264 18.21 -8.88 8.70
CA VAL A 264 18.87 -8.87 10.01
C VAL A 264 17.94 -9.43 11.08
N GLN A 265 18.41 -10.39 11.88
CA GLN A 265 17.65 -10.91 13.03
C GLN A 265 17.92 -10.07 14.27
N ARG A 266 16.87 -9.63 14.97
CA ARG A 266 16.92 -9.02 16.30
C ARG A 266 16.03 -9.78 17.26
N GLY A 267 16.61 -10.73 18.00
CA GLY A 267 15.87 -11.67 18.83
C GLY A 267 14.88 -12.49 17.98
N SER A 268 13.60 -12.47 18.34
CA SER A 268 12.53 -13.16 17.61
C SER A 268 12.00 -12.43 16.36
N ARG A 269 12.56 -11.25 16.00
CA ARG A 269 12.09 -10.44 14.87
C ARG A 269 13.13 -10.33 13.76
N THR A 270 12.72 -10.69 12.54
CA THR A 270 13.46 -10.40 11.31
C THR A 270 13.18 -8.98 10.82
N GLU A 271 14.23 -8.23 10.53
CA GLU A 271 14.20 -6.93 9.85
C GLU A 271 14.48 -7.12 8.36
N TYR A 272 13.43 -6.92 7.55
CA TYR A 272 13.48 -6.93 6.09
C TYR A 272 13.95 -5.56 5.55
N ASN A 273 13.46 -5.13 4.39
CA ASN A 273 13.98 -4.00 3.61
C ASN A 273 15.41 -4.31 3.12
N CYS A 274 15.60 -5.49 2.53
CA CYS A 274 16.89 -6.04 2.10
C CYS A 274 16.88 -6.44 0.60
N ILE A 275 18.04 -6.76 0.04
CA ILE A 275 18.17 -7.35 -1.30
C ILE A 275 17.53 -8.75 -1.32
N ASN A 276 17.08 -9.18 -2.50
CA ASN A 276 16.58 -10.52 -2.77
C ASN A 276 17.24 -11.07 -4.05
N TRP A 277 18.10 -12.07 -3.90
CA TRP A 277 18.85 -12.67 -5.02
C TRP A 277 17.96 -13.52 -5.94
N ASP A 278 16.95 -14.22 -5.41
CA ASP A 278 16.02 -15.08 -6.18
C ASP A 278 15.32 -14.36 -7.35
N ILE A 279 15.04 -13.06 -7.15
CA ILE A 279 14.35 -12.19 -8.11
C ILE A 279 15.28 -11.11 -8.68
N THR A 280 16.58 -11.20 -8.43
CA THR A 280 17.58 -10.40 -9.12
C THR A 280 17.77 -10.99 -10.52
N VAL A 281 17.70 -10.13 -11.53
CA VAL A 281 17.64 -10.53 -12.94
C VAL A 281 18.93 -10.13 -13.63
N PHE A 282 19.53 -11.09 -14.34
CA PHE A 282 20.73 -10.92 -15.14
C PHE A 282 20.46 -11.29 -16.61
N SER A 283 21.19 -10.64 -17.52
CA SER A 283 21.23 -11.02 -18.94
C SER A 283 21.94 -12.38 -19.10
N PRO A 284 21.79 -13.08 -20.25
CA PRO A 284 22.57 -14.29 -20.55
C PRO A 284 24.09 -14.08 -20.54
N ASN A 285 24.57 -12.82 -20.64
CA ASN A 285 25.99 -12.47 -20.51
C ASN A 285 26.41 -12.26 -19.03
N GLY A 286 25.52 -12.50 -18.07
CA GLY A 286 25.71 -12.26 -16.65
C GLY A 286 25.75 -10.78 -16.26
N GLU A 287 25.17 -9.88 -17.06
CA GLU A 287 25.09 -8.44 -16.77
C GLU A 287 23.79 -8.13 -16.01
N ILE A 288 23.78 -7.19 -15.05
CA ILE A 288 22.56 -6.95 -14.27
C ILE A 288 21.50 -6.13 -15.03
N GLU A 289 20.26 -6.63 -14.99
CA GLU A 289 19.04 -6.06 -15.60
C GLU A 289 18.01 -5.58 -14.56
N GLY A 290 18.02 -6.16 -13.36
CA GLY A 290 17.18 -5.70 -12.25
C GLY A 290 17.64 -6.24 -10.90
N LEU A 291 17.66 -5.41 -9.85
CA LEU A 291 18.02 -5.83 -8.49
C LEU A 291 16.78 -6.14 -7.67
N GLY A 292 16.68 -7.35 -7.12
CA GLY A 292 15.56 -7.78 -6.29
C GLY A 292 15.62 -7.20 -4.87
N PHE A 293 14.45 -6.94 -4.29
CA PHE A 293 14.30 -6.51 -2.90
C PHE A 293 13.13 -7.23 -2.21
N THR A 294 13.27 -7.48 -0.90
CA THR A 294 12.20 -7.90 0.01
C THR A 294 11.91 -6.77 0.99
N LEU A 295 10.75 -6.13 0.85
CA LEU A 295 10.34 -4.97 1.63
C LEU A 295 9.25 -5.32 2.65
N LEU A 296 9.16 -4.55 3.73
CA LEU A 296 8.07 -4.60 4.71
C LEU A 296 7.70 -3.18 5.15
N GLY A 297 6.79 -2.55 4.41
CA GLY A 297 6.32 -1.19 4.69
C GLY A 297 5.23 -1.12 5.76
N LYS A 298 4.97 0.09 6.27
CA LYS A 298 3.99 0.40 7.34
C LYS A 298 2.54 -0.05 7.07
N ALA A 299 2.18 -0.32 5.81
CA ALA A 299 0.87 -0.81 5.42
C ALA A 299 0.84 -2.34 5.27
N ASP A 300 2.00 -2.98 5.10
CA ASP A 300 2.13 -4.33 4.58
C ASP A 300 2.02 -5.32 5.76
N THR A 301 1.25 -6.39 5.59
CA THR A 301 1.01 -7.40 6.64
C THR A 301 2.03 -8.54 6.63
N THR A 302 2.73 -8.68 5.51
CA THR A 302 3.76 -9.68 5.22
C THR A 302 4.86 -9.00 4.40
N PRO A 303 6.08 -9.56 4.33
CA PRO A 303 7.07 -9.09 3.37
C PRO A 303 6.53 -9.18 1.93
N VAL A 304 7.01 -8.28 1.07
CA VAL A 304 6.63 -8.22 -0.35
C VAL A 304 7.87 -8.07 -1.23
N HIS A 305 7.78 -8.62 -2.44
CA HIS A 305 8.90 -8.75 -3.35
C HIS A 305 8.80 -7.74 -4.49
N VAL A 306 9.88 -7.01 -4.76
CA VAL A 306 9.94 -6.02 -5.85
C VAL A 306 11.28 -6.05 -6.57
N ILE A 307 11.31 -5.62 -7.84
CA ILE A 307 12.52 -5.56 -8.67
C ILE A 307 12.82 -4.10 -9.06
N MET A 308 14.03 -3.63 -8.75
CA MET A 308 14.57 -2.35 -9.18
C MET A 308 15.21 -2.51 -10.57
N TRP A 309 14.44 -2.24 -11.62
CA TRP A 309 14.87 -2.42 -13.01
C TRP A 309 15.98 -1.46 -13.47
N ARG A 310 16.79 -1.92 -14.42
CA ARG A 310 17.66 -1.10 -15.27
C ARG A 310 16.81 -0.18 -16.16
N ILE A 311 17.22 1.07 -16.20
CA ILE A 311 16.68 2.16 -17.03
C ILE A 311 17.86 2.66 -17.88
N ASP A 312 17.76 2.52 -19.19
CA ASP A 312 18.80 2.91 -20.17
C ASP A 312 18.34 4.02 -21.12
N ASP A 313 17.03 4.24 -21.25
CA ASP A 313 16.38 5.31 -22.01
C ASP A 313 16.54 6.70 -21.36
N LEU A 314 16.45 6.76 -20.03
CA LEU A 314 16.78 7.96 -19.25
C LEU A 314 17.77 7.62 -18.11
N PRO A 315 19.06 7.36 -18.43
CA PRO A 315 20.01 6.80 -17.47
C PRO A 315 20.33 7.75 -16.31
N MET A 316 20.13 9.06 -16.48
CA MET A 316 20.25 10.06 -15.40
C MET A 316 19.28 9.81 -14.24
N LEU A 317 18.15 9.16 -14.46
CA LEU A 317 17.19 8.79 -13.40
C LEU A 317 17.24 7.29 -13.05
N CYS A 318 18.21 6.53 -13.57
CA CYS A 318 18.26 5.09 -13.35
C CYS A 318 18.66 4.74 -11.91
N PRO A 319 17.76 4.17 -11.07
CA PRO A 319 18.05 3.93 -9.66
C PRO A 319 19.14 2.85 -9.50
N LEU A 320 19.08 1.79 -10.31
CA LEU A 320 20.00 0.66 -10.26
C LEU A 320 21.46 1.08 -10.53
N LYS A 321 21.70 1.83 -11.61
CA LYS A 321 23.05 2.29 -11.97
C LYS A 321 23.67 3.19 -10.90
N HIS A 322 22.87 4.10 -10.32
CA HIS A 322 23.33 4.96 -9.23
C HIS A 322 23.59 4.18 -7.94
N LEU A 323 22.73 3.21 -7.60
CA LEU A 323 22.92 2.34 -6.44
C LEU A 323 24.19 1.49 -6.54
N LEU A 324 24.48 0.92 -7.72
CA LEU A 324 25.71 0.16 -7.93
C LEU A 324 26.96 1.06 -7.86
N ALA A 325 26.93 2.27 -8.44
CA ALA A 325 28.02 3.25 -8.29
C ALA A 325 28.22 3.68 -6.82
N TRP A 326 27.15 3.84 -6.06
CA TRP A 326 27.17 4.17 -4.63
C TRP A 326 27.84 3.05 -3.80
N ILE A 327 27.45 1.81 -4.06
CA ILE A 327 28.02 0.60 -3.42
C ILE A 327 29.51 0.45 -3.77
N TYR A 328 29.90 0.70 -5.01
CA TYR A 328 31.30 0.67 -5.44
C TYR A 328 32.16 1.74 -4.74
N LEU A 329 31.68 2.99 -4.65
CA LEU A 329 32.39 4.07 -3.95
C LEU A 329 32.63 3.72 -2.47
N THR A 330 31.57 3.30 -1.80
CA THR A 330 31.59 3.04 -0.34
C THR A 330 32.19 1.69 0.05
N GLY A 331 32.31 0.74 -0.88
CA GLY A 331 32.78 -0.61 -0.58
C GLY A 331 31.75 -1.48 0.15
N ILE A 332 30.50 -1.04 0.32
CA ILE A 332 29.49 -1.72 1.15
C ILE A 332 29.18 -3.11 0.59
N SER A 333 29.56 -4.14 1.32
CA SER A 333 29.32 -5.55 0.99
C SER A 333 28.24 -6.20 1.86
N SER A 334 28.04 -5.72 3.09
CA SER A 334 27.02 -6.20 4.03
C SER A 334 26.55 -5.11 5.00
N GLY A 335 25.45 -5.35 5.72
CA GLY A 335 24.80 -4.37 6.58
C GLY A 335 23.89 -3.38 5.84
N TYR A 336 23.77 -2.15 6.36
CA TYR A 336 22.93 -1.10 5.76
C TYR A 336 23.47 -0.60 4.42
N LEU A 337 22.58 -0.29 3.47
CA LEU A 337 22.96 0.30 2.17
C LEU A 337 23.22 1.80 2.25
N PHE A 338 22.64 2.50 3.24
CA PHE A 338 22.79 3.95 3.41
C PHE A 338 23.24 4.27 4.85
N PRO A 339 24.53 4.59 5.08
CA PRO A 339 25.13 4.78 6.40
C PRO A 339 24.66 6.06 7.10
N SER A 340 24.78 6.10 8.43
CA SER A 340 24.76 7.35 9.20
C SER A 340 25.93 8.28 8.78
N GLN A 341 25.97 9.52 9.28
CA GLN A 341 27.05 10.45 8.91
C GLN A 341 28.40 9.96 9.47
N ASP A 342 28.41 9.61 10.75
CA ASP A 342 29.59 9.10 11.47
C ASP A 342 30.12 7.80 10.83
N GLU A 343 29.22 6.91 10.42
CA GLU A 343 29.56 5.67 9.69
C GLU A 343 30.06 5.97 8.26
N LEU A 344 29.50 6.98 7.57
CA LEU A 344 29.98 7.42 6.25
C LEU A 344 31.39 8.00 6.34
N ASP A 345 31.69 8.80 7.35
CA ASP A 345 33.01 9.41 7.53
C ASP A 345 34.06 8.36 7.91
N ARG A 346 33.68 7.34 8.71
CA ARG A 346 34.51 6.13 8.91
C ARG A 346 34.79 5.41 7.58
N ILE A 347 33.76 5.26 6.74
CA ILE A 347 33.89 4.59 5.43
C ILE A 347 34.83 5.38 4.51
N VAL A 348 34.73 6.70 4.46
CA VAL A 348 35.62 7.56 3.66
C VAL A 348 37.08 7.38 4.06
N GLU A 349 37.40 7.44 5.35
CA GLU A 349 38.80 7.27 5.80
C GLU A 349 39.28 5.82 5.61
N THR A 350 38.42 4.81 5.77
CA THR A 350 38.78 3.41 5.48
C THR A 350 39.11 3.23 3.99
N ARG A 351 38.22 3.67 3.10
CA ARG A 351 38.35 3.54 1.63
C ARG A 351 39.47 4.41 1.04
N LYS A 352 39.88 5.47 1.74
CA LYS A 352 41.06 6.30 1.41
C LYS A 352 42.39 5.58 1.65
N ASN A 353 42.47 4.73 2.67
CA ASN A 353 43.68 3.95 2.97
C ASN A 353 43.69 2.58 2.25
N ASP A 354 42.51 1.98 2.01
CA ASP A 354 42.35 0.79 1.17
C ASP A 354 41.14 0.93 0.20
N PRO A 355 41.37 1.35 -1.05
CA PRO A 355 40.34 1.42 -2.09
C PRO A 355 39.77 0.07 -2.54
N SER A 356 40.32 -1.06 -2.08
CA SER A 356 39.76 -2.40 -2.30
C SER A 356 38.88 -2.89 -1.14
N CYS A 357 38.92 -2.20 0.01
CA CYS A 357 38.30 -2.62 1.27
C CYS A 357 36.79 -2.89 1.12
N ARG A 358 36.37 -4.06 1.59
CA ARG A 358 34.96 -4.47 1.70
C ARG A 358 34.40 -4.04 3.06
N ILE A 359 33.32 -3.29 3.05
CA ILE A 359 32.74 -2.64 4.22
C ILE A 359 31.48 -3.39 4.68
N HIS A 360 31.47 -3.76 5.96
CA HIS A 360 30.23 -3.98 6.69
C HIS A 360 29.75 -2.64 7.28
N CYS A 361 28.51 -2.25 6.96
CA CYS A 361 27.89 -0.99 7.37
C CYS A 361 26.95 -1.21 8.57
N LYS A 362 27.37 -0.78 9.76
CA LYS A 362 26.76 -1.09 11.05
C LYS A 362 25.54 -0.25 11.39
N GLU A 363 25.53 1.03 10.98
CA GLU A 363 24.48 1.98 11.32
C GLU A 363 23.91 2.65 10.06
N GLY A 364 22.58 2.59 9.89
CA GLY A 364 21.87 3.27 8.81
C GLY A 364 21.53 4.73 9.13
N ILE A 365 21.36 5.54 8.09
CA ILE A 365 20.90 6.93 8.19
C ILE A 365 19.53 7.03 8.87
N SER A 366 19.38 7.92 9.86
CA SER A 366 18.09 8.07 10.56
C SER A 366 17.01 8.67 9.65
N TYR A 367 15.76 8.21 9.80
CA TYR A 367 14.59 8.74 9.08
C TYR A 367 14.45 10.28 9.18
N ASP A 368 14.70 10.87 10.36
CA ASP A 368 14.63 12.32 10.54
C ASP A 368 15.76 13.04 9.76
N THR A 369 16.94 12.42 9.64
CA THR A 369 18.03 12.91 8.79
C THR A 369 17.62 12.88 7.32
N VAL A 370 17.02 11.79 6.83
CA VAL A 370 16.53 11.67 5.44
C VAL A 370 15.49 12.75 5.14
N LEU A 371 14.48 12.87 6.02
CA LEU A 371 13.40 13.85 5.87
C LEU A 371 13.90 15.30 5.91
N SER A 372 14.91 15.59 6.73
CA SER A 372 15.54 16.91 6.83
C SER A 372 16.39 17.24 5.59
N ARG A 373 17.19 16.28 5.10
CA ARG A 373 17.98 16.43 3.86
C ARG A 373 17.08 16.72 2.67
N ILE A 374 16.09 15.86 2.39
CA ILE A 374 15.15 16.02 1.26
C ILE A 374 14.45 17.38 1.32
N LYS A 375 13.97 17.82 2.49
CA LYS A 375 13.33 19.14 2.65
C LYS A 375 14.27 20.29 2.31
N SER A 376 15.50 20.27 2.82
CA SER A 376 16.51 21.29 2.57
C SER A 376 16.88 21.35 1.08
N THR A 377 17.20 20.19 0.49
CA THR A 377 17.57 20.07 -0.93
C THR A 377 16.45 20.49 -1.87
N CYS A 378 15.19 20.13 -1.59
CA CYS A 378 14.05 20.58 -2.41
C CYS A 378 13.84 22.10 -2.29
N ALA A 379 13.92 22.67 -1.08
CA ALA A 379 13.77 24.12 -0.87
C ALA A 379 14.85 24.95 -1.57
N VAL A 380 16.08 24.43 -1.67
CA VAL A 380 17.19 25.09 -2.41
C VAL A 380 17.10 24.88 -3.91
N SER A 381 16.73 23.68 -4.37
CA SER A 381 16.75 23.32 -5.81
C SER A 381 15.47 23.72 -6.55
N ILE A 382 14.39 24.08 -5.83
CA ILE A 382 13.07 24.39 -6.37
C ILE A 382 12.54 25.72 -5.74
N PRO A 383 13.24 26.85 -5.93
CA PRO A 383 12.90 28.12 -5.27
C PRO A 383 11.55 28.70 -5.72
N TYR A 384 11.01 28.25 -6.86
CA TYR A 384 9.75 28.75 -7.43
C TYR A 384 8.47 28.13 -6.84
N ARG A 385 8.57 27.16 -5.92
CA ARG A 385 7.40 26.68 -5.15
C ARG A 385 7.80 26.17 -3.75
N SER A 386 7.01 26.55 -2.75
CA SER A 386 7.29 26.32 -1.32
C SER A 386 6.97 24.91 -0.79
N GLY A 387 6.59 23.97 -1.68
CA GLY A 387 6.19 22.62 -1.30
C GLY A 387 4.72 22.52 -0.89
N PRO A 388 4.35 21.72 0.14
CA PRO A 388 5.24 21.06 1.09
C PRO A 388 6.05 19.91 0.48
N PHE A 389 7.26 19.70 1.00
CA PHE A 389 8.07 18.51 0.75
C PHE A 389 8.16 17.72 2.07
N GLY A 390 7.98 16.40 2.01
CA GLY A 390 7.86 15.59 3.23
C GLY A 390 7.66 14.11 2.98
N THR A 391 6.93 13.44 3.89
CA THR A 391 6.99 11.99 4.14
C THR A 391 6.46 11.06 3.03
N HIS A 392 5.89 11.63 1.98
CA HIS A 392 5.40 10.92 0.80
C HIS A 392 6.01 11.51 -0.48
N CYS A 393 7.03 12.37 -0.41
CA CYS A 393 7.66 13.03 -1.56
C CYS A 393 8.18 12.01 -2.59
N MET A 394 8.95 11.01 -2.14
CA MET A 394 9.47 9.96 -3.02
C MET A 394 8.36 9.06 -3.57
N ARG A 395 7.46 8.55 -2.72
CA ARG A 395 6.30 7.74 -3.15
C ARG A 395 5.40 8.49 -4.16
N LYS A 396 5.22 9.81 -4.03
CA LYS A 396 4.51 10.67 -4.98
C LYS A 396 5.29 10.89 -6.28
N THR A 397 6.60 11.04 -6.18
CA THR A 397 7.49 11.13 -7.35
C THR A 397 7.45 9.85 -8.17
N GLY A 398 7.46 8.68 -7.52
CA GLY A 398 7.21 7.38 -8.19
C GLY A 398 5.88 7.33 -8.93
N TYR A 399 4.80 7.83 -8.31
CA TYR A 399 3.49 7.95 -8.96
C TYR A 399 3.49 8.87 -10.19
N LEU A 400 4.17 10.02 -10.11
CA LEU A 400 4.31 10.96 -11.23
C LEU A 400 5.08 10.30 -12.37
N LEU A 401 6.29 9.79 -12.09
CA LEU A 401 7.14 9.12 -13.07
C LEU A 401 6.46 7.90 -13.72
N ALA A 402 5.71 7.12 -12.95
CA ALA A 402 5.03 5.93 -13.48
C ALA A 402 3.91 6.26 -14.46
N PHE A 403 3.03 7.23 -14.15
CA PHE A 403 1.98 7.63 -15.09
C PHE A 403 2.53 8.41 -16.29
N TRP A 404 3.55 9.25 -16.09
CA TRP A 404 4.24 9.95 -17.19
C TRP A 404 5.01 8.97 -18.10
N GLY A 405 5.52 7.87 -17.53
CA GLY A 405 6.14 6.75 -18.26
C GLY A 405 5.16 5.72 -18.82
N GLY A 406 3.85 5.99 -18.85
CA GLY A 406 2.83 5.15 -19.48
C GLY A 406 2.28 3.97 -18.66
N GLY A 407 2.46 3.96 -17.33
CA GLY A 407 2.01 2.87 -16.45
C GLY A 407 0.50 2.83 -16.19
N GLU A 408 -0.08 1.63 -16.18
CA GLU A 408 -1.51 1.40 -15.90
C GLU A 408 -1.86 1.36 -14.40
N ASP A 409 -3.06 1.86 -14.04
CA ASP A 409 -3.61 1.89 -12.67
C ASP A 409 -3.44 0.57 -11.90
N SER A 410 -3.73 -0.56 -12.57
CA SER A 410 -3.70 -1.90 -11.97
C SER A 410 -2.31 -2.23 -11.42
N ASP A 411 -1.25 -1.85 -12.12
CA ASP A 411 0.13 -2.19 -11.74
C ASP A 411 0.77 -1.09 -10.91
N VAL A 412 0.54 0.18 -11.23
CA VAL A 412 1.04 1.31 -10.42
C VAL A 412 0.50 1.22 -8.99
N PHE A 413 -0.77 0.83 -8.78
CA PHE A 413 -1.34 0.70 -7.43
C PHE A 413 -0.79 -0.51 -6.64
N LYS A 414 -0.42 -1.62 -7.32
CA LYS A 414 0.29 -2.77 -6.71
C LYS A 414 1.71 -2.37 -6.31
N CYS A 415 2.46 -1.78 -7.24
CA CYS A 415 3.83 -1.31 -7.05
C CYS A 415 3.94 -0.32 -5.87
N ALA A 416 2.96 0.59 -5.78
CA ALA A 416 2.83 1.56 -4.69
C ALA A 416 2.26 1.00 -3.39
N ARG A 417 1.95 -0.31 -3.31
CA ARG A 417 1.54 -1.02 -2.07
C ARG A 417 0.36 -0.36 -1.34
N HIS A 418 -0.72 -0.10 -2.07
CA HIS A 418 -1.94 0.49 -1.50
C HIS A 418 -2.99 -0.57 -1.12
N LYS A 419 -3.60 -0.42 0.06
CA LYS A 419 -4.64 -1.34 0.55
C LYS A 419 -5.95 -1.27 -0.26
N THR A 420 -6.23 -0.14 -0.91
CA THR A 420 -7.39 0.07 -1.77
C THR A 420 -7.06 0.98 -2.94
N ALA A 421 -7.69 0.75 -4.10
CA ALA A 421 -7.51 1.57 -5.30
C ALA A 421 -7.88 3.06 -5.07
N SER A 422 -8.86 3.33 -4.19
CA SER A 422 -9.27 4.69 -3.79
C SER A 422 -8.10 5.52 -3.21
N MET A 423 -7.17 4.89 -2.48
CA MET A 423 -5.96 5.60 -2.02
C MET A 423 -5.04 5.98 -3.19
N GLY A 424 -4.88 5.09 -4.17
CA GLY A 424 -4.06 5.31 -5.37
C GLY A 424 -4.65 6.35 -6.33
N ALA A 425 -5.97 6.41 -6.44
CA ALA A 425 -6.69 7.33 -7.34
C ALA A 425 -6.40 8.82 -7.05
N ASN A 426 -6.11 9.20 -5.80
CA ASN A 426 -5.70 10.56 -5.49
C ASN A 426 -4.32 10.90 -6.08
N TYR A 427 -3.34 10.01 -5.92
CA TYR A 427 -2.02 10.18 -6.50
C TYR A 427 -2.04 10.18 -8.04
N LYS A 428 -2.92 9.36 -8.66
CA LYS A 428 -3.17 9.39 -10.11
C LYS A 428 -3.68 10.76 -10.58
N ARG A 429 -4.65 11.36 -9.88
CA ARG A 429 -5.21 12.67 -10.26
C ARG A 429 -4.16 13.77 -10.20
N ASP A 430 -3.35 13.83 -9.14
CA ASP A 430 -2.21 14.75 -9.05
C ASP A 430 -1.25 14.57 -10.25
N ALA A 431 -0.83 13.33 -10.51
CA ALA A 431 0.14 13.00 -11.56
C ALA A 431 -0.34 13.36 -12.98
N LEU A 432 -1.58 13.00 -13.32
CA LEU A 432 -2.16 13.30 -14.64
C LEU A 432 -2.48 14.79 -14.83
N GLY A 433 -2.90 15.49 -13.77
CA GLY A 433 -3.09 16.94 -13.83
C GLY A 433 -1.79 17.68 -14.15
N LEU A 434 -0.69 17.29 -13.49
CA LEU A 434 0.65 17.83 -13.79
C LEU A 434 1.12 17.43 -15.21
N MET A 435 0.77 16.23 -15.68
CA MET A 435 1.10 15.75 -17.04
C MET A 435 0.44 16.62 -18.12
N ALA A 436 -0.85 16.95 -17.94
CA ALA A 436 -1.58 17.81 -18.86
C ALA A 436 -1.01 19.24 -18.90
N VAL A 437 -0.60 19.79 -17.75
CA VAL A 437 0.07 21.10 -17.66
C VAL A 437 1.46 21.09 -18.31
N ALA A 438 2.19 19.97 -18.24
CA ALA A 438 3.48 19.82 -18.93
C ALA A 438 3.30 19.82 -20.47
N ASN A 439 2.41 18.97 -20.99
CA ASN A 439 2.09 18.91 -22.43
C ASN A 439 1.63 20.27 -22.97
N ALA A 440 0.74 20.97 -22.24
CA ALA A 440 0.23 22.27 -22.64
C ALA A 440 1.31 23.39 -22.67
N ARG A 441 2.44 23.21 -21.98
CA ARG A 441 3.57 24.16 -21.98
C ARG A 441 4.64 23.85 -23.02
N ASN A 442 4.89 22.56 -23.25
CA ASN A 442 5.91 22.10 -24.19
C ASN A 442 5.47 22.21 -25.66
N GLY A 443 4.15 22.29 -25.90
CA GLY A 443 3.59 21.89 -27.18
C GLY A 443 3.63 20.37 -27.36
N ASN A 444 2.93 19.85 -28.36
CA ASN A 444 2.91 18.40 -28.64
C ASN A 444 4.19 17.92 -29.37
N GLU A 445 5.28 18.71 -29.35
CA GLU A 445 6.52 18.48 -30.11
C GLU A 445 7.71 18.05 -29.24
N HIS A 446 7.57 18.06 -27.91
CA HIS A 446 8.62 17.62 -26.99
C HIS A 446 8.08 16.57 -26.03
N ASP A 447 8.56 15.33 -26.19
CA ASP A 447 8.27 14.21 -25.29
C ASP A 447 8.45 14.61 -23.82
N ILE A 448 7.50 14.21 -22.97
CA ILE A 448 7.68 14.29 -21.53
C ILE A 448 8.90 13.42 -21.16
N ILE A 449 9.91 14.05 -20.56
CA ILE A 449 11.17 13.41 -20.16
C ILE A 449 10.93 12.52 -18.92
N ALA A 450 10.25 11.39 -19.09
CA ALA A 450 10.04 10.36 -18.08
C ALA A 450 10.52 9.00 -18.62
N PRO A 451 11.15 8.13 -17.80
CA PRO A 451 11.54 6.81 -18.25
C PRO A 451 10.31 5.91 -18.40
N LYS A 452 10.36 4.96 -19.35
CA LYS A 452 9.25 4.03 -19.58
C LYS A 452 8.97 3.18 -18.33
N PHE A 453 7.71 3.13 -17.92
CA PHE A 453 7.32 2.39 -16.72
C PHE A 453 7.47 0.88 -16.94
N LYS A 454 8.12 0.21 -15.98
CA LYS A 454 8.18 -1.25 -15.85
C LYS A 454 7.55 -1.64 -14.52
N PRO A 455 6.53 -2.52 -14.47
CA PRO A 455 5.99 -3.03 -13.21
C PRO A 455 7.09 -3.65 -12.33
N ILE A 456 7.15 -3.25 -11.07
CA ILE A 456 8.18 -3.72 -10.12
C ILE A 456 7.70 -4.86 -9.23
N PHE A 457 6.39 -5.08 -9.10
CA PHE A 457 5.81 -5.93 -8.05
C PHE A 457 5.80 -7.42 -8.44
N VAL A 458 6.42 -8.27 -7.62
CA VAL A 458 6.44 -9.73 -7.80
C VAL A 458 5.30 -10.35 -6.99
N GLN A 459 4.31 -10.91 -7.70
CA GLN A 459 3.12 -11.53 -7.10
C GLN A 459 3.34 -13.00 -6.70
N ASP A 460 4.15 -13.73 -7.45
CA ASP A 460 4.49 -15.14 -7.20
C ASP A 460 6.00 -15.32 -7.33
N LEU A 461 6.65 -15.69 -6.23
CA LEU A 461 8.09 -15.86 -6.14
C LEU A 461 8.57 -17.09 -6.92
N GLN A 462 7.81 -18.19 -6.91
CA GLN A 462 8.22 -19.44 -7.55
C GLN A 462 8.05 -19.38 -9.07
N LEU A 463 6.96 -18.78 -9.56
CA LEU A 463 6.80 -18.51 -10.99
C LEU A 463 7.83 -17.48 -11.50
N THR A 464 8.21 -16.50 -10.68
CA THR A 464 9.28 -15.56 -11.05
C THR A 464 10.63 -16.29 -11.18
N ARG A 465 11.02 -17.09 -10.19
CA ARG A 465 12.21 -17.97 -10.24
C ARG A 465 12.19 -18.89 -11.47
N SER A 466 11.05 -19.51 -11.79
CA SER A 466 10.94 -20.47 -12.91
C SER A 466 11.06 -19.84 -14.30
N VAL A 467 10.94 -18.51 -14.41
CA VAL A 467 11.25 -17.71 -15.61
C VAL A 467 12.68 -17.14 -15.53
N ASN A 468 13.15 -16.74 -14.34
CA ASN A 468 14.48 -16.19 -14.05
C ASN A 468 15.60 -17.26 -14.08
N ARG A 469 15.51 -18.26 -14.98
CA ARG A 469 16.39 -19.46 -15.03
C ARG A 469 17.88 -19.17 -15.25
N SER A 470 18.22 -17.96 -15.65
CA SER A 470 19.59 -17.50 -15.86
C SER A 470 20.17 -16.74 -14.67
N HIS A 471 19.47 -16.64 -13.53
CA HIS A 471 19.93 -15.82 -12.40
C HIS A 471 21.28 -16.26 -11.84
N ASP A 472 21.52 -17.56 -11.76
CA ASP A 472 22.76 -18.16 -11.25
C ASP A 472 23.98 -17.82 -12.11
N LEU A 473 23.78 -17.48 -13.40
CA LEU A 473 24.86 -17.09 -14.32
C LEU A 473 25.42 -15.68 -14.03
N GLY A 474 24.68 -14.87 -13.27
CA GLY A 474 25.09 -13.50 -12.89
C GLY A 474 25.28 -13.27 -11.40
N ILE A 475 24.71 -14.13 -10.53
CA ILE A 475 24.96 -14.10 -9.09
C ILE A 475 26.45 -14.40 -8.83
N PRO A 476 27.20 -13.53 -8.13
CA PRO A 476 28.60 -13.80 -7.81
C PRO A 476 28.68 -14.89 -6.73
N ALA A 477 29.72 -15.71 -6.75
CA ALA A 477 29.89 -16.85 -5.83
C ALA A 477 29.92 -16.47 -4.34
N ASP A 478 30.19 -15.20 -4.01
CA ASP A 478 30.15 -14.66 -2.65
C ASP A 478 28.82 -14.00 -2.27
N SER A 479 27.82 -14.02 -3.17
CA SER A 479 26.51 -13.35 -3.05
C SER A 479 26.60 -11.88 -2.61
N SER A 480 27.72 -11.21 -2.94
CA SER A 480 28.00 -9.84 -2.51
C SER A 480 27.52 -8.82 -3.54
N ILE A 481 26.71 -7.85 -3.11
CA ILE A 481 26.31 -6.75 -3.98
C ILE A 481 27.51 -5.87 -4.38
N TYR A 482 28.57 -5.84 -3.57
CA TYR A 482 29.82 -5.19 -3.96
C TYR A 482 30.48 -5.87 -5.16
N SER A 483 30.43 -7.21 -5.26
CA SER A 483 30.96 -7.94 -6.43
C SER A 483 30.18 -7.62 -7.72
N VAL A 484 28.86 -7.46 -7.62
CA VAL A 484 28.02 -7.02 -8.76
C VAL A 484 28.33 -5.57 -9.14
N ALA A 485 28.46 -4.67 -8.15
CA ALA A 485 28.82 -3.27 -8.37
C ALA A 485 30.21 -3.13 -9.01
N LEU A 486 31.18 -3.91 -8.54
CA LEU A 486 32.54 -3.99 -9.08
C LEU A 486 32.54 -4.48 -10.53
N LYS A 487 31.80 -5.55 -10.84
CA LYS A 487 31.63 -6.04 -12.22
C LYS A 487 31.00 -4.97 -13.12
N PHE A 488 29.94 -4.30 -12.66
CA PHE A 488 29.25 -3.25 -13.41
C PHE A 488 30.14 -2.02 -13.69
N ILE A 489 30.89 -1.53 -12.70
CA ILE A 489 31.77 -0.37 -12.89
C ILE A 489 32.98 -0.70 -13.77
N ASN A 490 33.57 -1.89 -13.61
CA ASN A 490 34.73 -2.31 -14.41
C ASN A 490 34.36 -2.70 -15.86
N HIS A 491 33.24 -3.41 -16.09
CA HIS A 491 32.86 -3.93 -17.41
C HIS A 491 31.84 -3.03 -18.13
N ASP A 492 30.63 -2.81 -17.61
CA ASP A 492 29.60 -1.99 -18.27
C ASP A 492 30.08 -0.53 -18.42
N CYS A 493 30.67 0.04 -17.36
CA CYS A 493 31.11 1.44 -17.34
C CYS A 493 32.57 1.65 -17.80
N LYS A 494 33.34 0.56 -17.99
CA LYS A 494 34.74 0.56 -18.46
C LYS A 494 35.69 1.42 -17.62
N VAL A 495 35.44 1.54 -16.31
CA VAL A 495 36.29 2.29 -15.38
C VAL A 495 37.34 1.35 -14.80
N SER A 496 38.63 1.70 -14.96
CA SER A 496 39.72 0.96 -14.31
C SER A 496 39.74 1.18 -12.80
N MET A 497 39.92 0.11 -12.02
CA MET A 497 40.10 0.20 -10.55
C MET A 497 41.31 1.06 -10.16
N ASN A 498 42.32 1.15 -11.03
CA ASN A 498 43.55 1.89 -10.78
C ASN A 498 43.43 3.39 -11.17
N ASN A 499 42.22 3.88 -11.45
CA ASN A 499 41.99 5.29 -11.79
C ASN A 499 42.04 6.17 -10.52
N PRO A 500 43.00 7.10 -10.38
CA PRO A 500 43.13 7.93 -9.18
C PRO A 500 42.06 9.03 -9.08
N ILE A 501 41.21 9.20 -10.09
CA ILE A 501 40.20 10.27 -10.18
C ILE A 501 38.76 9.74 -9.99
N ILE A 502 38.61 8.58 -9.33
CA ILE A 502 37.31 8.01 -8.97
C ILE A 502 36.64 8.91 -7.92
N THR A 503 35.78 9.80 -8.42
CA THR A 503 34.94 10.70 -7.62
C THR A 503 33.47 10.39 -7.87
N PRO A 504 32.55 10.81 -6.96
CA PRO A 504 31.11 10.66 -7.19
C PRO A 504 30.64 11.32 -8.49
N VAL A 505 31.21 12.48 -8.86
CA VAL A 505 30.89 13.18 -10.13
C VAL A 505 31.38 12.37 -11.34
N TYR A 506 32.61 11.84 -11.29
CA TYR A 506 33.17 11.03 -12.36
C TYR A 506 32.31 9.77 -12.63
N LEU A 507 32.00 8.99 -11.59
CA LEU A 507 31.16 7.80 -11.74
C LEU A 507 29.72 8.13 -12.12
N SER A 508 29.13 9.20 -11.54
CA SER A 508 27.79 9.68 -11.88
C SER A 508 27.65 10.08 -13.36
N ASN A 509 28.76 10.36 -14.06
CA ASN A 509 28.79 10.57 -15.50
C ASN A 509 29.13 9.28 -16.26
N ALA A 510 30.07 8.45 -15.78
CA ALA A 510 30.43 7.17 -16.41
C ALA A 510 29.23 6.22 -16.55
N ILE A 511 28.37 6.14 -15.53
CA ILE A 511 27.16 5.30 -15.55
C ILE A 511 26.11 5.75 -16.57
N LEU A 512 26.15 7.00 -17.04
CA LEU A 512 25.23 7.49 -18.08
C LEU A 512 25.59 6.90 -19.44
N ASN A 513 26.89 6.75 -19.70
CA ASN A 513 27.43 6.22 -20.96
C ASN A 513 27.27 4.69 -21.05
N ALA A 514 27.08 4.00 -19.92
CA ALA A 514 26.83 2.56 -19.83
C ALA A 514 25.39 2.16 -20.22
N SER A 515 24.84 2.73 -21.30
CA SER A 515 23.45 2.51 -21.75
C SER A 515 23.38 1.60 -22.99
N ARG A 516 22.63 0.50 -22.89
CA ARG A 516 22.38 -0.46 -24.00
C ARG A 516 21.28 0.03 -24.98
N THR A 517 21.25 1.32 -25.31
CA THR A 517 20.16 1.92 -26.11
C THR A 517 20.14 1.50 -27.58
N LYS A 518 21.17 0.80 -28.05
CA LYS A 518 21.15 0.03 -29.30
C LYS A 518 20.97 -1.44 -28.96
N THR A 519 19.93 -2.06 -29.52
CA THR A 519 19.88 -3.53 -29.60
C THR A 519 21.01 -4.05 -30.48
N LEU A 520 21.45 -5.30 -30.29
CA LEU A 520 22.42 -5.95 -31.18
C LEU A 520 22.00 -5.88 -32.66
N LYS A 521 20.68 -5.84 -32.94
CA LYS A 521 20.18 -5.60 -34.29
C LYS A 521 20.49 -4.18 -34.78
N GLN A 522 20.28 -3.14 -33.97
CA GLN A 522 20.60 -1.75 -34.36
C GLN A 522 22.11 -1.52 -34.47
N GLU A 523 22.94 -2.21 -33.67
CA GLU A 523 24.40 -2.19 -33.84
C GLU A 523 24.82 -2.90 -35.13
N LEU A 524 24.24 -4.07 -35.42
CA LEU A 524 24.44 -4.77 -36.69
C LEU A 524 23.97 -3.94 -37.89
N ASP A 525 22.76 -3.39 -37.86
CA ASP A 525 22.20 -2.54 -38.91
C ASP A 525 23.09 -1.29 -39.13
N GLN A 526 23.66 -0.71 -38.06
CA GLN A 526 24.64 0.38 -38.18
C GLN A 526 25.96 -0.08 -38.82
N ILE A 527 26.51 -1.23 -38.42
CA ILE A 527 27.74 -1.79 -39.03
C ILE A 527 27.49 -2.12 -40.51
N LEU A 528 26.35 -2.73 -40.84
CA LEU A 528 25.94 -3.02 -42.22
C LEU A 528 25.75 -1.73 -43.04
N SER A 529 25.27 -0.63 -42.44
CA SER A 529 25.13 0.66 -43.12
C SER A 529 26.47 1.34 -43.46
N ALA A 530 27.57 0.92 -42.84
CA ALA A 530 28.93 1.39 -43.11
C ALA A 530 29.68 0.55 -44.16
N LEU A 531 29.07 -0.55 -44.65
CA LEU A 531 29.59 -1.38 -45.73
C LEU A 531 28.95 -1.01 -47.07
N ASP A 532 29.53 -1.45 -48.19
CA ASP A 532 28.88 -1.26 -49.49
C ASP A 532 27.53 -2.02 -49.56
N PRO A 533 26.51 -1.52 -50.28
CA PRO A 533 25.18 -2.13 -50.27
C PRO A 533 25.10 -3.59 -50.74
N LYS A 534 26.04 -4.06 -51.57
CA LYS A 534 26.08 -5.48 -51.98
C LYS A 534 26.67 -6.34 -50.88
N THR A 535 27.80 -5.94 -50.28
CA THR A 535 28.42 -6.68 -49.16
C THR A 535 27.52 -6.65 -47.92
N ALA A 536 26.93 -5.50 -47.57
CA ALA A 536 25.97 -5.37 -46.48
C ALA A 536 24.80 -6.36 -46.62
N LYS A 537 24.18 -6.42 -47.81
CA LYS A 537 23.07 -7.35 -48.09
C LYS A 537 23.53 -8.82 -48.03
N LYS A 538 24.75 -9.13 -48.52
CA LYS A 538 25.31 -10.49 -48.49
C LYS A 538 25.60 -10.95 -47.06
N LEU A 539 26.20 -10.07 -46.25
CA LEU A 539 26.57 -10.33 -44.85
C LEU A 539 25.33 -10.44 -43.96
N GLY A 540 24.38 -9.53 -44.08
CA GLY A 540 23.10 -9.61 -43.35
C GLY A 540 22.30 -10.88 -43.70
N THR A 541 22.36 -11.35 -44.95
CA THR A 541 21.75 -12.62 -45.37
C THR A 541 22.46 -13.82 -44.74
N LEU A 542 23.80 -13.83 -44.73
CA LEU A 542 24.62 -14.86 -44.09
C LEU A 542 24.37 -14.94 -42.58
N ILE A 543 24.36 -13.80 -41.88
CA ILE A 543 24.08 -13.71 -40.45
C ILE A 543 22.64 -14.18 -40.14
N SER A 544 21.65 -13.77 -40.93
CA SER A 544 20.25 -14.24 -40.77
C SER A 544 20.13 -15.76 -40.94
N ARG A 545 20.88 -16.33 -41.88
CA ARG A 545 20.93 -17.78 -42.09
C ARG A 545 21.63 -18.48 -40.92
N LEU A 546 22.79 -18.01 -40.49
CA LEU A 546 23.56 -18.58 -39.38
C LEU A 546 22.77 -18.53 -38.05
N ILE A 547 21.99 -17.47 -37.79
CA ILE A 547 21.05 -17.40 -36.66
C ILE A 547 19.90 -18.42 -36.80
N THR A 548 19.46 -18.72 -38.02
CA THR A 548 18.42 -19.72 -38.29
C THR A 548 18.96 -21.14 -38.08
N ASP A 549 20.16 -21.42 -38.60
CA ASP A 549 20.84 -22.71 -38.49
C ASP A 549 21.20 -23.00 -37.02
N ALA A 550 21.71 -22.01 -36.27
CA ALA A 550 21.98 -22.13 -34.83
C ALA A 550 20.72 -22.35 -33.99
N ARG A 551 19.57 -21.76 -34.38
CA ARG A 551 18.27 -22.03 -33.76
C ARG A 551 17.71 -23.42 -34.09
N TYR A 552 18.16 -24.02 -35.18
CA TYR A 552 17.84 -25.41 -35.51
C TYR A 552 18.67 -26.36 -34.63
N GLN A 553 19.98 -26.12 -34.55
CA GLN A 553 20.90 -26.88 -33.69
C GLN A 553 20.53 -26.80 -32.21
N SER A 554 20.06 -25.64 -31.72
CA SER A 554 19.60 -25.51 -30.32
C SER A 554 18.27 -26.21 -30.01
N ASN A 555 17.59 -26.78 -31.00
CA ASN A 555 16.35 -27.55 -30.83
C ASN A 555 16.56 -29.07 -30.92
N GLU A 556 17.75 -29.54 -31.28
CA GLU A 556 18.15 -30.95 -31.13
C GLU A 556 18.54 -31.22 -29.67
N VAL A 557 17.52 -31.20 -28.79
CA VAL A 557 17.63 -31.79 -27.46
C VAL A 557 17.51 -33.30 -27.64
N GLU A 558 18.57 -34.05 -27.32
CA GLU A 558 18.50 -35.51 -27.24
C GLU A 558 17.31 -35.91 -26.34
N PRO A 559 16.51 -36.91 -26.72
CA PRO A 559 15.44 -37.39 -25.84
C PRO A 559 16.09 -37.95 -24.57
N VAL A 560 15.88 -37.28 -23.45
CA VAL A 560 16.37 -37.72 -22.14
C VAL A 560 15.71 -39.05 -21.81
N VAL A 561 16.43 -40.15 -22.10
CA VAL A 561 16.05 -41.50 -21.67
C VAL A 561 16.25 -41.54 -20.17
N ILE A 562 15.16 -41.36 -19.42
CA ILE A 562 15.15 -41.64 -17.98
C ILE A 562 15.20 -43.16 -17.84
N GLN A 563 16.41 -43.71 -17.78
CA GLN A 563 16.61 -45.07 -17.28
C GLN A 563 16.22 -45.06 -15.80
N PHE A 564 15.16 -45.80 -15.49
CA PHE A 564 14.91 -46.24 -14.13
C PHE A 564 15.60 -47.59 -13.97
N ASP A 565 16.78 -47.58 -13.37
CA ASP A 565 17.37 -48.82 -12.85
C ASP A 565 16.45 -49.32 -11.74
N GLN A 566 15.88 -50.51 -11.93
CA GLN A 566 15.17 -51.27 -10.91
C GLN A 566 15.97 -52.54 -10.66
N ASP A 567 16.47 -52.70 -9.44
CA ASP A 567 17.15 -53.93 -9.03
C ASP A 567 16.12 -55.07 -8.97
N GLU A 568 16.27 -56.07 -9.86
CA GLU A 568 15.54 -57.33 -9.76
C GLU A 568 16.20 -58.26 -8.73
N GLU A 569 15.50 -58.61 -7.65
CA GLU A 569 15.69 -59.91 -6.99
C GLU A 569 14.48 -60.81 -7.27
N VAL A 570 14.76 -62.05 -7.70
CA VAL A 570 13.80 -62.90 -8.43
C VAL A 570 13.34 -64.10 -7.61
N VAL A 571 12.07 -64.08 -7.17
CA VAL A 571 11.25 -65.28 -6.86
C VAL A 571 9.76 -64.93 -7.08
N GLY A 572 8.90 -65.72 -7.75
CA GLY A 572 9.14 -66.92 -8.54
C GLY A 572 7.88 -67.81 -8.66
N VAL A 573 7.41 -68.06 -9.89
CA VAL A 573 6.35 -69.03 -10.29
C VAL A 573 4.90 -68.72 -9.85
N GLY A 574 3.94 -68.80 -10.80
CA GLY A 574 2.49 -68.74 -10.53
C GLY A 574 1.65 -68.44 -11.78
N GLU A 575 0.86 -69.41 -12.24
CA GLU A 575 0.22 -69.43 -13.57
C GLU A 575 -1.07 -68.57 -13.70
N ASP A 576 -1.22 -67.99 -14.89
CA ASP A 576 -2.45 -67.90 -15.72
C ASP A 576 -3.69 -66.99 -15.45
N ILE A 577 -4.08 -66.34 -16.57
CA ILE A 577 -5.45 -66.18 -17.13
C ILE A 577 -6.33 -64.92 -16.81
N ASN A 578 -6.57 -64.17 -17.91
CA ASN A 578 -7.73 -63.35 -18.32
C ASN A 578 -8.07 -61.95 -17.73
N GLN A 579 -8.14 -61.00 -18.69
CA GLN A 579 -9.20 -59.96 -18.90
C GLN A 579 -9.22 -58.76 -17.92
N ILE A 580 -9.14 -57.50 -18.40
CA ILE A 580 -10.18 -56.70 -19.12
C ILE A 580 -11.39 -56.44 -18.19
N ASP A 581 -11.78 -55.21 -17.83
CA ASP A 581 -11.45 -53.88 -18.37
C ASP A 581 -11.34 -52.77 -17.29
N THR A 582 -10.98 -51.57 -17.74
CA THR A 582 -11.05 -50.23 -17.13
C THR A 582 -12.03 -49.97 -15.97
N VAL A 583 -11.59 -49.14 -14.99
CA VAL A 583 -12.13 -47.78 -14.79
C VAL A 583 -11.28 -46.90 -13.84
N THR A 584 -11.32 -45.60 -14.14
CA THR A 584 -10.82 -44.39 -13.47
C THR A 584 -10.57 -44.42 -11.95
N ILE A 585 -9.41 -43.86 -11.55
CA ILE A 585 -9.03 -43.54 -10.16
C ILE A 585 -9.91 -42.43 -9.56
N SER A 586 -10.36 -42.63 -8.31
CA SER A 586 -10.70 -41.55 -7.38
C SER A 586 -9.90 -41.68 -6.08
N HIS A 587 -8.96 -40.76 -5.83
CA HIS A 587 -8.36 -40.63 -4.51
C HIS A 587 -9.37 -39.98 -3.55
N ASP A 588 -9.63 -40.61 -2.41
CA ASP A 588 -9.15 -40.04 -1.15
C ASP A 588 -9.19 -41.06 0.00
N LEU A 589 -8.00 -41.37 0.53
CA LEU A 589 -7.77 -41.89 1.87
C LEU A 589 -6.80 -40.91 2.54
N GLY A 590 -6.90 -40.58 3.82
CA GLY A 590 -7.86 -41.03 4.83
C GLY A 590 -7.30 -40.68 6.21
N ARG A 591 -8.13 -40.25 7.16
CA ARG A 591 -7.69 -39.89 8.51
C ARG A 591 -8.12 -40.97 9.51
N SER A 592 -7.20 -41.40 10.36
CA SER A 592 -7.33 -42.62 11.16
C SER A 592 -8.51 -42.61 12.15
N THR A 593 -9.15 -43.78 12.28
CA THR A 593 -9.64 -44.49 13.51
C THR A 593 -10.11 -43.65 14.72
N VAL A 594 -11.17 -44.00 15.46
CA VAL A 594 -11.60 -45.32 16.01
C VAL A 594 -13.13 -45.27 16.27
N GLY A 595 -13.87 -46.41 16.25
CA GLY A 595 -15.14 -46.48 17.02
C GLY A 595 -16.33 -47.28 16.44
N LEU A 596 -16.20 -48.61 16.36
CA LEU A 596 -17.18 -49.68 16.66
C LEU A 596 -18.74 -49.45 16.68
N VAL A 597 -19.48 -50.49 16.26
CA VAL A 597 -20.91 -50.85 16.57
C VAL A 597 -22.03 -50.46 15.57
N GLN A 598 -22.27 -51.39 14.62
CA GLN A 598 -23.55 -52.04 14.26
C GLN A 598 -24.77 -51.36 13.55
N ASN A 599 -25.33 -52.16 12.64
CA ASN A 599 -26.76 -52.40 12.32
C ASN A 599 -27.59 -51.48 11.39
N THR A 600 -27.47 -51.82 10.08
CA THR A 600 -28.55 -52.29 9.17
C THR A 600 -29.71 -51.37 8.71
N PRO A 601 -30.36 -51.67 7.56
CA PRO A 601 -31.17 -50.68 6.81
C PRO A 601 -32.66 -51.04 6.61
N THR A 602 -33.42 -50.05 6.12
CA THR A 602 -34.43 -50.17 5.02
C THR A 602 -34.49 -48.79 4.33
N ASP A 603 -34.41 -48.57 3.02
CA ASP A 603 -34.90 -49.28 1.81
C ASP A 603 -36.31 -48.81 1.35
N SER A 604 -36.54 -48.85 0.04
CA SER A 604 -37.78 -48.58 -0.73
C SER A 604 -38.31 -47.13 -0.87
N ASN A 605 -39.10 -46.75 -1.91
CA ASN A 605 -39.03 -47.03 -3.37
C ASN A 605 -40.04 -46.11 -4.14
N LEU A 606 -40.02 -46.14 -5.49
CA LEU A 606 -41.11 -45.79 -6.45
C LEU A 606 -41.57 -44.30 -6.58
N ASN A 607 -42.24 -43.85 -7.66
CA ASN A 607 -42.10 -44.08 -9.13
C ASN A 607 -43.00 -43.07 -9.93
N THR A 608 -43.09 -43.22 -11.27
CA THR A 608 -44.19 -42.74 -12.20
C THR A 608 -44.35 -41.20 -12.38
N ASP A 609 -44.20 -40.60 -13.58
CA ASP A 609 -45.01 -40.60 -14.84
C ASP A 609 -46.15 -39.53 -14.86
N ALA A 610 -46.61 -38.93 -15.97
CA ALA A 610 -46.08 -38.74 -17.35
C ALA A 610 -46.95 -37.74 -18.17
N SER A 611 -46.47 -37.26 -19.33
CA SER A 611 -47.19 -36.53 -20.43
C SER A 611 -47.77 -35.11 -20.14
N GLY A 612 -48.06 -34.23 -21.11
CA GLY A 612 -47.89 -34.22 -22.59
C GLY A 612 -48.58 -33.02 -23.29
N ILE A 613 -48.73 -33.07 -24.64
CA ILE A 613 -49.55 -32.19 -25.55
C ILE A 613 -48.83 -30.97 -26.20
N ASN A 614 -49.40 -30.41 -27.30
CA ASN A 614 -48.72 -29.79 -28.48
C ASN A 614 -49.07 -28.31 -28.84
N LEU A 615 -48.29 -27.79 -29.81
CA LEU A 615 -48.46 -26.73 -30.86
C LEU A 615 -49.91 -26.26 -31.26
N PRO A 616 -50.15 -25.12 -31.99
CA PRO A 616 -49.33 -24.62 -33.14
C PRO A 616 -49.29 -23.11 -33.57
N SER A 617 -48.31 -22.80 -34.46
CA SER A 617 -48.29 -21.91 -35.68
C SER A 617 -48.94 -20.50 -35.79
N SER A 618 -48.20 -19.55 -36.42
CA SER A 618 -48.68 -18.63 -37.49
C SER A 618 -47.54 -17.88 -38.24
N THR A 619 -47.80 -17.38 -39.46
CA THR A 619 -46.89 -16.77 -40.49
C THR A 619 -47.75 -15.99 -41.54
N PRO A 620 -47.29 -15.37 -42.69
CA PRO A 620 -46.01 -15.44 -43.46
C PRO A 620 -45.50 -14.09 -44.11
N GLN A 621 -44.70 -14.18 -45.20
CA GLN A 621 -44.52 -13.21 -46.33
C GLN A 621 -43.64 -11.94 -46.16
N SER A 622 -42.93 -11.40 -47.19
CA SER A 622 -42.78 -11.76 -48.64
C SER A 622 -41.54 -11.16 -49.37
N ILE A 623 -40.93 -11.93 -50.31
CA ILE A 623 -40.50 -11.61 -51.73
C ILE A 623 -39.45 -10.45 -51.97
N GLU A 624 -38.38 -10.53 -52.80
CA GLU A 624 -37.77 -11.61 -53.64
C GLU A 624 -36.19 -11.61 -53.59
N THR A 625 -35.27 -11.57 -54.59
CA THR A 625 -35.23 -11.42 -56.08
C THR A 625 -33.93 -12.01 -56.70
N THR A 626 -33.77 -12.07 -58.04
CA THR A 626 -32.59 -12.63 -58.81
C THR A 626 -32.10 -11.68 -59.97
N PRO A 627 -31.05 -11.93 -60.83
CA PRO A 627 -30.42 -13.19 -61.28
C PRO A 627 -28.86 -13.23 -61.52
N MET A 628 -28.36 -14.34 -62.14
CA MET A 628 -26.96 -14.57 -62.60
C MET A 628 -26.73 -14.25 -64.10
N PRO A 629 -25.52 -14.42 -64.70
CA PRO A 629 -25.11 -15.74 -65.27
C PRO A 629 -23.58 -16.10 -65.29
N SER A 630 -23.27 -17.40 -65.45
CA SER A 630 -22.17 -18.08 -66.24
C SER A 630 -20.72 -17.50 -66.36
N ALA A 631 -19.60 -18.24 -66.51
CA ALA A 631 -19.16 -19.66 -66.45
C ALA A 631 -17.57 -19.67 -66.39
N GLN A 632 -16.71 -20.66 -66.72
CA GLN A 632 -16.80 -22.00 -67.33
C GLN A 632 -15.55 -22.91 -67.02
N VAL A 633 -15.63 -24.17 -67.47
CA VAL A 633 -14.71 -25.35 -67.55
C VAL A 633 -13.23 -25.15 -67.97
N GLU A 634 -12.28 -25.90 -67.34
CA GLU A 634 -11.32 -26.81 -68.04
C GLU A 634 -10.51 -27.77 -67.13
N MET A 635 -10.12 -28.95 -67.66
CA MET A 635 -9.31 -30.01 -67.02
C MET A 635 -8.86 -31.05 -68.08
N PRO A 636 -7.56 -31.40 -68.19
CA PRO A 636 -7.18 -32.82 -68.33
C PRO A 636 -5.78 -33.20 -67.75
N THR A 637 -5.26 -34.44 -67.71
CA THR A 637 -5.82 -35.81 -67.51
C THR A 637 -4.63 -36.83 -67.47
N ILE A 638 -4.57 -37.72 -66.47
CA ILE A 638 -3.97 -39.10 -66.40
C ILE A 638 -2.61 -39.41 -67.11
N SER A 639 -1.64 -40.07 -66.42
CA SER A 639 -1.10 -41.41 -66.84
C SER A 639 -0.09 -42.13 -65.88
N THR A 640 -0.39 -43.40 -65.59
CA THR A 640 0.48 -44.62 -65.42
C THR A 640 1.76 -44.67 -64.54
N SER A 641 1.82 -45.73 -63.72
CA SER A 641 3.02 -46.35 -63.10
C SER A 641 3.67 -47.42 -64.03
N PRO A 642 4.80 -48.10 -63.67
CA PRO A 642 4.71 -49.30 -62.79
C PRO A 642 5.93 -49.55 -61.84
N ALA A 643 5.82 -50.65 -61.08
CA ALA A 643 6.59 -51.01 -59.88
C ALA A 643 8.00 -51.65 -60.07
N SER A 644 8.77 -51.68 -58.96
CA SER A 644 9.55 -52.86 -58.53
C SER A 644 9.74 -52.85 -56.99
N ASN A 645 10.06 -54.01 -56.40
CA ASN A 645 10.12 -54.22 -54.94
C ASN A 645 11.55 -54.26 -54.39
N GLN A 646 11.78 -53.79 -53.15
CA GLN A 646 12.28 -54.63 -52.04
C GLN A 646 12.31 -53.93 -50.66
N VAL A 647 11.74 -54.63 -49.66
CA VAL A 647 12.16 -54.79 -48.23
C VAL A 647 13.31 -53.86 -47.76
N ASN A 648 13.17 -53.07 -46.68
CA ASN A 648 13.24 -53.59 -45.30
C ASN A 648 12.71 -52.67 -44.15
N SER A 649 12.22 -53.33 -43.08
CA SER A 649 12.27 -52.99 -41.64
C SER A 649 11.89 -51.61 -41.03
N GLN A 650 11.14 -51.70 -39.90
CA GLN A 650 10.96 -50.72 -38.79
C GLN A 650 9.93 -49.56 -38.99
N PRO A 651 9.57 -48.74 -37.97
CA PRO A 651 8.24 -48.87 -37.37
C PRO A 651 7.30 -47.67 -37.62
N ARG A 652 5.99 -47.90 -37.55
CA ARG A 652 4.95 -46.87 -37.77
C ARG A 652 4.70 -45.99 -36.54
N THR A 653 5.49 -44.93 -36.38
CA THR A 653 5.15 -43.82 -35.47
C THR A 653 4.14 -42.88 -36.12
N ILE A 654 2.94 -42.73 -35.55
CA ILE A 654 1.88 -41.87 -36.09
C ILE A 654 2.19 -40.40 -35.75
N VAL A 655 2.78 -39.68 -36.71
CA VAL A 655 3.02 -38.23 -36.60
C VAL A 655 1.72 -37.47 -36.88
N ARG A 656 1.14 -36.85 -35.84
CA ARG A 656 0.04 -35.87 -36.01
C ARG A 656 0.59 -34.53 -36.51
N THR A 657 0.64 -34.37 -37.83
CA THR A 657 1.06 -33.11 -38.49
C THR A 657 0.16 -31.94 -38.07
N ARG A 658 0.67 -31.00 -37.26
CA ARG A 658 0.03 -29.69 -37.03
C ARG A 658 0.49 -28.70 -38.10
N THR A 659 -0.33 -28.51 -39.12
CA THR A 659 -0.13 -27.45 -40.12
C THR A 659 -0.23 -26.07 -39.46
N ILE A 660 0.89 -25.36 -39.33
CA ILE A 660 0.92 -23.96 -38.90
C ILE A 660 0.65 -23.09 -40.12
N ILE A 661 -0.57 -22.55 -40.24
CA ILE A 661 -0.91 -21.58 -41.29
C ILE A 661 -0.31 -20.23 -40.92
N VAL A 662 0.76 -19.83 -41.61
CA VAL A 662 1.35 -18.49 -41.48
C VAL A 662 0.50 -17.50 -42.28
N GLN A 663 -0.44 -16.82 -41.62
CA GLN A 663 -1.15 -15.69 -42.22
C GLN A 663 -0.18 -14.51 -42.41
N ARG A 664 -0.05 -14.03 -43.65
CA ARG A 664 0.57 -12.73 -43.93
C ARG A 664 -0.32 -11.61 -43.39
N THR A 665 0.30 -10.57 -42.83
CA THR A 665 -0.38 -9.36 -42.37
C THR A 665 -1.04 -8.61 -43.53
N ALA A 666 -2.37 -8.61 -43.58
CA ALA A 666 -3.14 -7.61 -44.31
C ALA A 666 -3.28 -6.33 -43.47
N ALA A 667 -3.62 -5.21 -44.10
CA ALA A 667 -3.89 -3.95 -43.40
C ALA A 667 -5.14 -4.07 -42.49
N PRO A 668 -5.21 -3.33 -41.37
CA PRO A 668 -6.31 -3.45 -40.43
C PRO A 668 -7.65 -2.94 -41.03
N PRO A 669 -8.75 -3.69 -40.86
CA PRO A 669 -10.09 -3.20 -41.23
C PRO A 669 -10.57 -2.10 -40.27
N PRO A 670 -11.55 -1.26 -40.67
CA PRO A 670 -12.14 -0.26 -39.79
C PRO A 670 -12.84 -0.90 -38.59
N VAL A 671 -12.81 -0.20 -37.45
CA VAL A 671 -13.25 -0.71 -36.15
C VAL A 671 -14.76 -0.99 -36.12
N GLN A 672 -15.14 -2.26 -35.99
CA GLN A 672 -16.44 -2.64 -35.46
C GLN A 672 -16.38 -2.70 -33.92
N PRO A 673 -17.46 -2.38 -33.19
CA PRO A 673 -17.48 -2.42 -31.73
C PRO A 673 -17.49 -3.87 -31.22
N THR A 674 -16.33 -4.36 -30.78
CA THR A 674 -16.16 -5.74 -30.30
C THR A 674 -17.02 -6.02 -29.06
N ALA A 675 -17.86 -7.06 -29.12
CA ALA A 675 -18.66 -7.52 -28.00
C ALA A 675 -17.78 -7.93 -26.80
N ALA A 676 -18.25 -7.63 -25.58
CA ALA A 676 -17.47 -7.88 -24.37
C ALA A 676 -17.36 -9.38 -24.03
N LEU A 677 -16.13 -9.89 -23.96
CA LEU A 677 -15.85 -11.19 -23.34
C LEU A 677 -16.10 -11.10 -21.81
N PRO A 678 -16.54 -12.20 -21.18
CA PRO A 678 -17.17 -12.14 -19.86
C PRO A 678 -16.23 -11.67 -18.75
N LEU A 679 -16.55 -10.51 -18.17
CA LEU A 679 -15.95 -10.02 -16.93
C LEU A 679 -16.07 -11.09 -15.83
N LYS A 680 -15.02 -11.23 -15.01
CA LYS A 680 -15.04 -12.10 -13.81
C LYS A 680 -16.30 -11.78 -13.00
N ARG A 681 -17.16 -12.79 -12.79
CA ARG A 681 -18.46 -12.66 -12.10
C ARG A 681 -18.37 -11.72 -10.90
N LYS A 682 -19.22 -10.69 -10.87
CA LYS A 682 -19.43 -9.85 -9.68
C LYS A 682 -19.68 -10.79 -8.49
N ARG A 683 -19.03 -10.54 -7.34
CA ARG A 683 -19.48 -11.14 -6.08
C ARG A 683 -20.74 -10.37 -5.67
N GLY A 684 -21.89 -11.03 -5.73
CA GLY A 684 -23.21 -10.40 -5.65
C GLY A 684 -23.91 -10.46 -7.00
N GLY A 685 -25.19 -10.87 -7.00
CA GLY A 685 -26.06 -10.81 -8.17
C GLY A 685 -26.60 -9.40 -8.38
N GLU A 686 -27.65 -9.28 -9.19
CA GLU A 686 -28.09 -8.00 -9.74
C GLU A 686 -29.37 -7.45 -9.09
N ILE A 687 -30.03 -8.22 -8.21
CA ILE A 687 -31.29 -7.82 -7.55
C ILE A 687 -30.99 -7.06 -6.26
N ASP A 688 -31.33 -5.77 -6.20
CA ASP A 688 -30.94 -4.87 -5.11
C ASP A 688 -32.02 -4.70 -4.01
N LEU A 689 -33.26 -5.14 -4.23
CA LEU A 689 -34.40 -4.93 -3.32
C LEU A 689 -34.57 -3.44 -2.95
N ASP A 690 -34.90 -2.60 -3.93
CA ASP A 690 -34.87 -1.12 -3.80
C ASP A 690 -35.71 -0.58 -2.64
N GLU A 691 -36.86 -1.19 -2.38
CA GLU A 691 -37.76 -0.84 -1.26
C GLU A 691 -37.13 -0.97 0.14
N ARG A 692 -36.00 -1.69 0.28
CA ARG A 692 -35.27 -1.81 1.56
C ARG A 692 -34.87 -0.44 2.14
N HIS A 693 -34.72 0.57 1.30
CA HIS A 693 -34.43 1.94 1.72
C HIS A 693 -35.57 2.58 2.53
N GLY A 694 -36.84 2.23 2.24
CA GLY A 694 -38.01 2.73 2.97
C GLY A 694 -38.11 2.21 4.41
N VAL A 695 -37.63 1.00 4.67
CA VAL A 695 -37.71 0.32 5.98
C VAL A 695 -37.06 1.11 7.12
N LYS A 696 -36.08 1.98 6.84
CA LYS A 696 -35.47 2.85 7.85
C LYS A 696 -36.49 3.82 8.47
N ASN A 697 -37.46 4.28 7.69
CA ASN A 697 -38.41 5.33 8.05
C ASN A 697 -39.72 4.78 8.63
N LEU A 698 -39.81 3.45 8.84
CA LEU A 698 -40.96 2.78 9.42
C LEU A 698 -40.69 2.38 10.88
N GLU A 699 -41.74 2.42 11.69
CA GLU A 699 -41.72 2.06 13.12
C GLU A 699 -42.81 1.03 13.44
N GLY A 700 -42.78 0.48 14.66
CA GLY A 700 -43.76 -0.48 15.16
C GLY A 700 -44.03 -1.68 14.24
N ALA A 701 -45.27 -2.18 14.27
CA ALA A 701 -45.72 -3.30 13.46
C ALA A 701 -45.76 -3.01 11.94
N ALA A 702 -45.72 -1.74 11.51
CA ALA A 702 -45.60 -1.39 10.10
C ALA A 702 -44.20 -1.75 9.56
N LYS A 703 -43.15 -1.50 10.37
CA LYS A 703 -41.77 -1.91 10.05
C LYS A 703 -41.63 -3.43 9.94
N LEU A 704 -42.21 -4.17 10.89
CA LEU A 704 -42.16 -5.64 10.90
C LEU A 704 -42.86 -6.24 9.69
N ARG A 705 -44.02 -5.71 9.30
CA ARG A 705 -44.74 -6.14 8.09
C ARG A 705 -43.91 -5.91 6.83
N LYS A 706 -43.36 -4.71 6.62
CA LYS A 706 -42.51 -4.43 5.43
C LYS A 706 -41.22 -5.27 5.42
N ILE A 707 -40.61 -5.53 6.58
CA ILE A 707 -39.46 -6.45 6.68
C ILE A 707 -39.85 -7.88 6.29
N SER A 708 -40.99 -8.37 6.78
CA SER A 708 -41.45 -9.75 6.52
C SER A 708 -41.84 -9.97 5.06
N GLU A 709 -42.50 -8.97 4.45
CA GLU A 709 -42.82 -8.92 3.02
C GLU A 709 -41.55 -8.98 2.16
N LEU A 710 -40.56 -8.10 2.44
CA LEU A 710 -39.30 -8.04 1.69
C LEU A 710 -38.42 -9.29 1.85
N LEU A 711 -38.56 -10.03 2.95
CA LEU A 711 -37.85 -11.31 3.15
C LEU A 711 -38.62 -12.51 2.59
N GLY A 712 -39.95 -12.47 2.55
CA GLY A 712 -40.79 -13.47 1.89
C GLY A 712 -40.67 -13.44 0.36
N GLY A 713 -40.49 -12.25 -0.22
CA GLY A 713 -40.24 -12.06 -1.65
C GLY A 713 -38.76 -12.05 -2.07
N ALA A 714 -37.81 -12.36 -1.16
CA ALA A 714 -36.39 -12.30 -1.48
C ALA A 714 -35.92 -13.53 -2.31
N PRO A 715 -35.24 -13.34 -3.46
CA PRO A 715 -34.56 -14.42 -4.18
C PRO A 715 -33.34 -14.93 -3.41
N SER A 716 -32.63 -15.92 -3.95
CA SER A 716 -31.49 -16.54 -3.24
C SER A 716 -30.38 -15.52 -2.97
N ASP A 717 -29.62 -15.71 -1.86
CA ASP A 717 -28.50 -14.82 -1.52
C ASP A 717 -27.55 -14.62 -2.71
N SER A 718 -27.34 -15.65 -3.53
CA SER A 718 -26.58 -15.64 -4.78
C SER A 718 -26.97 -14.50 -5.73
N GLU A 719 -28.27 -14.28 -5.92
CA GLU A 719 -28.88 -13.37 -6.88
C GLU A 719 -29.00 -11.93 -6.35
N LEU A 720 -28.93 -11.78 -5.02
CA LEU A 720 -28.91 -10.49 -4.36
C LEU A 720 -27.57 -9.76 -4.53
N THR A 721 -27.63 -8.43 -4.67
CA THR A 721 -26.45 -7.56 -4.54
C THR A 721 -25.83 -7.68 -3.14
N ASN A 722 -24.59 -7.21 -2.96
CA ASN A 722 -23.98 -7.15 -1.62
C ASN A 722 -24.76 -6.25 -0.65
N GLY A 723 -25.46 -5.23 -1.14
CA GLY A 723 -26.29 -4.34 -0.32
C GLY A 723 -27.56 -5.05 0.16
N ALA A 724 -28.30 -5.64 -0.77
CA ALA A 724 -29.50 -6.41 -0.51
C ALA A 724 -29.23 -7.63 0.40
N ARG A 725 -28.19 -8.42 0.09
CA ARG A 725 -27.76 -9.58 0.87
C ARG A 725 -27.37 -9.21 2.30
N SER A 726 -26.72 -8.05 2.49
CA SER A 726 -26.38 -7.54 3.82
C SER A 726 -27.64 -7.14 4.61
N PHE A 727 -28.60 -6.49 3.96
CA PHE A 727 -29.89 -6.14 4.57
C PHE A 727 -30.73 -7.38 4.96
N VAL A 728 -30.86 -8.36 4.06
CA VAL A 728 -31.58 -9.62 4.33
C VAL A 728 -30.97 -10.36 5.51
N ASN A 729 -29.65 -10.49 5.57
CA ASN A 729 -28.97 -11.17 6.70
C ASN A 729 -29.08 -10.42 8.05
N GLN A 730 -29.28 -9.09 8.04
CA GLN A 730 -29.61 -8.33 9.25
C GLN A 730 -31.07 -8.53 9.70
N CYS A 731 -31.98 -8.80 8.75
CA CYS A 731 -33.41 -8.92 9.02
C CYS A 731 -33.88 -10.35 9.31
N ARG A 732 -33.15 -11.38 8.85
CA ARG A 732 -33.44 -12.80 9.15
C ARG A 732 -33.68 -13.07 10.65
N PRO A 733 -32.85 -12.56 11.59
CA PRO A 733 -33.09 -12.72 13.03
C PRO A 733 -34.40 -12.11 13.54
N ILE A 734 -34.88 -11.03 12.93
CA ILE A 734 -36.14 -10.36 13.31
C ILE A 734 -37.33 -11.22 12.89
N VAL A 735 -37.36 -11.65 11.61
CA VAL A 735 -38.46 -12.49 11.09
C VAL A 735 -38.48 -13.86 11.76
N GLY A 736 -37.31 -14.47 11.98
CA GLY A 736 -37.20 -15.73 12.73
C GLY A 736 -37.67 -15.58 14.18
N CYS A 737 -37.33 -14.49 14.88
CA CYS A 737 -37.84 -14.23 16.23
C CYS A 737 -39.37 -14.06 16.24
N LEU A 738 -39.91 -13.27 15.31
CA LEU A 738 -41.35 -13.05 15.13
C LEU A 738 -42.10 -14.37 14.89
N GLN A 739 -41.55 -15.26 14.06
CA GLN A 739 -42.16 -16.57 13.76
C GLN A 739 -42.00 -17.59 14.90
N PHE A 740 -40.81 -17.72 15.51
CA PHE A 740 -40.52 -18.80 16.48
C PHE A 740 -40.87 -18.48 17.94
N HIS A 741 -41.01 -17.21 18.32
CA HIS A 741 -41.36 -16.83 19.70
C HIS A 741 -42.69 -16.07 19.82
N PHE A 742 -43.11 -15.35 18.78
CA PHE A 742 -44.35 -14.55 18.77
C PHE A 742 -45.42 -15.11 17.83
N SER A 743 -45.20 -16.28 17.21
CA SER A 743 -46.16 -16.95 16.30
C SER A 743 -46.66 -16.09 15.13
N GLY A 744 -45.91 -15.05 14.74
CA GLY A 744 -46.30 -14.07 13.72
C GLY A 744 -46.98 -12.80 14.26
N ASP A 745 -47.28 -12.71 15.56
CA ASP A 745 -47.88 -11.54 16.19
C ASP A 745 -46.90 -10.37 16.26
N ALA A 746 -47.11 -9.39 15.37
CA ALA A 746 -46.28 -8.20 15.25
C ALA A 746 -46.49 -7.20 16.40
N ASP A 747 -47.64 -7.20 17.07
CA ASP A 747 -47.94 -6.26 18.14
C ASP A 747 -47.42 -6.79 19.48
N ALA A 748 -47.53 -8.09 19.76
CA ALA A 748 -46.85 -8.74 20.88
C ALA A 748 -45.32 -8.61 20.78
N PHE A 749 -44.74 -8.76 19.58
CA PHE A 749 -43.31 -8.54 19.34
C PHE A 749 -42.89 -7.10 19.68
N ILE A 750 -43.69 -6.10 19.28
CA ILE A 750 -43.38 -4.68 19.56
C ILE A 750 -43.58 -4.35 21.05
N GLN A 751 -44.56 -4.93 21.72
CA GLN A 751 -44.72 -4.80 23.18
C GLN A 751 -43.50 -5.34 23.93
N HIS A 752 -42.94 -6.49 23.52
CA HIS A 752 -41.79 -7.11 24.19
C HIS A 752 -40.42 -6.49 23.81
N HIS A 753 -40.26 -5.94 22.61
CA HIS A 753 -38.97 -5.39 22.16
C HIS A 753 -38.87 -3.86 22.09
N HIS A 754 -40.00 -3.14 22.10
CA HIS A 754 -40.18 -1.68 21.99
C HIS A 754 -39.62 -1.02 20.72
N ALA A 755 -38.34 -1.23 20.37
CA ALA A 755 -37.65 -0.61 19.24
C ALA A 755 -36.86 -1.62 18.41
N VAL A 756 -37.12 -1.65 17.09
CA VAL A 756 -36.54 -2.65 16.17
C VAL A 756 -35.37 -2.07 15.38
N ALA A 757 -34.15 -2.40 15.81
CA ALA A 757 -32.88 -1.99 15.22
C ALA A 757 -32.21 -3.15 14.44
N THR A 758 -32.42 -3.19 13.13
CA THR A 758 -31.99 -4.28 12.21
C THR A 758 -30.50 -4.65 12.34
N LEU A 759 -29.61 -3.66 12.43
CA LEU A 759 -28.16 -3.87 12.54
C LEU A 759 -27.69 -4.62 13.79
N LEU A 760 -28.47 -4.61 14.88
CA LEU A 760 -28.06 -5.11 16.19
C LEU A 760 -28.92 -6.23 16.75
N PHE A 761 -30.16 -6.40 16.26
CA PHE A 761 -31.15 -7.33 16.82
C PHE A 761 -30.60 -8.76 17.02
N GLY A 762 -29.93 -9.32 16.01
CA GLY A 762 -29.31 -10.65 16.06
C GLY A 762 -28.16 -10.81 17.07
N LYS A 763 -27.66 -9.71 17.64
CA LYS A 763 -26.60 -9.69 18.67
C LYS A 763 -27.12 -9.34 20.06
N SER A 764 -28.13 -8.47 20.16
CA SER A 764 -28.63 -7.94 21.44
C SER A 764 -29.98 -8.51 21.89
N LYS A 765 -30.75 -9.17 21.02
CA LYS A 765 -32.08 -9.72 21.31
C LYS A 765 -32.17 -11.21 21.00
N CYS A 766 -32.51 -11.59 19.77
CA CYS A 766 -32.65 -12.99 19.37
C CYS A 766 -32.00 -13.23 18.00
N GLN A 767 -31.39 -14.41 17.82
CA GLN A 767 -30.80 -14.83 16.56
C GLN A 767 -31.83 -15.34 15.54
N GLY A 768 -33.04 -15.72 15.97
CA GLY A 768 -34.13 -16.16 15.11
C GLY A 768 -33.94 -17.55 14.46
N ILE A 769 -33.14 -18.42 15.07
CA ILE A 769 -32.75 -19.75 14.51
C ILE A 769 -33.34 -20.92 15.31
N SER A 770 -33.90 -20.67 16.50
CA SER A 770 -34.35 -21.71 17.43
C SER A 770 -35.60 -21.26 18.20
N ARG A 771 -36.42 -22.22 18.67
CA ARG A 771 -37.53 -21.96 19.60
C ARG A 771 -37.06 -21.65 21.03
N TYR A 772 -35.81 -21.98 21.36
CA TYR A 772 -35.28 -21.83 22.72
C TYR A 772 -34.63 -20.46 22.93
N LEU A 773 -35.17 -19.70 23.90
CA LEU A 773 -34.67 -18.43 24.43
C LEU A 773 -34.55 -17.27 23.41
N CYS A 774 -35.68 -16.56 23.23
CA CYS A 774 -35.58 -15.10 23.05
C CYS A 774 -34.94 -14.50 24.32
N ARG A 775 -34.02 -13.54 24.17
CA ARG A 775 -33.47 -12.86 25.35
C ARG A 775 -34.41 -11.75 25.79
N GLU A 776 -35.02 -11.97 26.95
CA GLU A 776 -35.58 -10.90 27.78
C GLU A 776 -34.46 -9.92 28.21
N LEU A 777 -34.84 -8.74 28.70
CA LEU A 777 -33.92 -7.68 29.10
C LEU A 777 -33.61 -7.71 30.60
#